data_AF-A0A7K0RK02-F1
#
_entry.id   AF-A0A7K0RK02-F1
#
_cell.length_a   1.000
_cell.length_b   1.000
_cell.length_c   1.000
_cell.angle_alpha   90.00
_cell.angle_beta   90.00
_cell.angle_gamma   90.00
#
_symmetry.space_group_name_H-M   'P 1'
#
loop_
_entity.id
_entity.type
_entity.pdbx_description
1 polymer ?
#
loop_
_entity_poly.entity_id
_entity_poly.type
_entity_poly.pdbx_seq_one_letter_code
_entity_poly.pdbx_strand_id
1 'polypeptide(L)'
;MRCIEVAAQRNPPGTVRRNQTTCVVQLIACLSLAAASADGSDNLAQTYATQIQPLLVRSCGTCHGKMPKDNDLDLTSFGSAQAILARPKMLSDVAERVRGGDMPPEDAPQPNQAEREQLLGWITAALDAEAAARAGDPGQVTLRRLSNTEYDNAVRDLTGVDMRPTQAREFPVDSVGGEGFANVGDAMPVTPELVERYHHAARDVAAQAVLLPNGFRFSPSPDRPTWTEETLNSLRSFHGRHAGPNGEPPLDKHVAATLRHRDKFTSGGPAAIAAVAAEEKLNATYLTALWAGLSGTTASSLPSAEVDARMKQWREKAAQFEAEKQRRKAALPKIESRWASSKRVLVESKVAEGGSVPFERKLSVERGELLLLTVLPNENHGADSTLVEWTIREIAADGRTWSLSDLIPDLLKGNSWSDKHEARWSFLETTSTPAFLTERRDSNAGRAELKSWSLGSEPSVFVNSAAEDLQVWTKLPARSFFVHPGPKRPVSIAWTSPIDGKLSVSGRVADAHPAGLDGVSFELSHVAAPDLGQALADLSSASTDMSDPGLAPAMLDIIREKWRAATTDPAPVLEAIKSAQDQLFQSNYKKNAAIAVGNGFPAWEELRRVVARERVQGAAREPLFRMVALPAQPDTFVVWDRLRLEGGDGPPLVFAEHPELTAVVEQASGLKFGHHPQGRPAPKSALVTAAGTEVIIDLGKLPADLQKSLALPRFLRADVSLDEASPETASVQAFLIGATGGGGNLAEPVAKATLGDPLAAQIVHPRVATEQARQAAEFRALFPPAVLFEPIIPRDAQGSVFLYRREDEPLRRLLLDEAGRAELDRLWSELEFVSEQALATPIAYEGLVQYYRKPNDGARIMFFYIQLFEEQIKREEKAFLAAQVAAESRHLEELLAFAVRAWRRPLADDEREAILASYRSDRIEGAKHDPAFRAALARVLSSPWFLYRVEQPATGPHWQPVSGDELTTRLSFLLWDSIPDDELREKAAKLNEPAVMEEQLRRMLKDARMRGMAEEFGARWLGVRDFVTNHGRNLKHFPEFTPAVRDALAEEPVRFFADMLVNDRPVA
;
A
#
# COMPACT_ATOMS: atom_id res chain seq x y z
N MET A 1 48.98 -33.80 -9.67
CA MET A 1 48.30 -34.96 -10.31
C MET A 1 47.51 -34.41 -11.50
N ARG A 2 48.24 -33.97 -12.54
CA ARG A 2 48.51 -34.65 -13.83
C ARG A 2 47.23 -34.79 -14.68
N CYS A 3 47.07 -34.19 -15.86
CA CYS A 3 47.95 -33.47 -16.81
C CYS A 3 47.01 -32.99 -17.97
N ILE A 4 47.09 -31.87 -18.69
CA ILE A 4 48.16 -30.94 -19.15
C ILE A 4 47.45 -29.57 -19.43
N GLU A 5 47.68 -28.45 -18.72
CA GLU A 5 48.76 -27.42 -18.78
C GLU A 5 48.84 -26.57 -20.08
N VAL A 6 48.47 -25.27 -20.04
CA VAL A 6 49.34 -24.05 -19.93
C VAL A 6 49.61 -23.44 -21.34
N ALA A 7 49.55 -22.14 -21.67
CA ALA A 7 49.76 -20.90 -20.92
C ALA A 7 49.01 -19.70 -21.55
N ALA A 8 48.83 -18.66 -20.73
CA ALA A 8 48.41 -17.30 -21.08
C ALA A 8 49.52 -16.47 -21.76
N GLN A 9 49.17 -15.37 -22.44
CA GLN A 9 49.80 -14.04 -22.22
C GLN A 9 49.15 -12.88 -23.01
N ARG A 10 49.25 -11.70 -22.39
CA ARG A 10 48.76 -10.36 -22.75
C ARG A 10 49.65 -9.65 -23.80
N ASN A 11 49.06 -8.78 -24.65
CA ASN A 11 49.39 -7.34 -24.76
C ASN A 11 48.64 -6.62 -25.93
N PRO A 12 48.29 -5.32 -25.80
CA PRO A 12 47.84 -4.41 -26.86
C PRO A 12 49.01 -3.51 -27.35
N PRO A 13 48.76 -2.34 -27.98
CA PRO A 13 48.30 -2.06 -29.34
C PRO A 13 49.45 -1.62 -30.27
N GLY A 14 49.28 -1.71 -31.58
CA GLY A 14 50.29 -1.28 -32.57
C GLY A 14 49.65 -0.63 -33.79
N THR A 15 49.83 0.68 -33.91
CA THR A 15 49.56 1.52 -35.08
C THR A 15 50.37 1.04 -36.30
N VAL A 16 49.70 0.80 -37.43
CA VAL A 16 50.38 0.78 -38.75
C VAL A 16 49.58 1.54 -39.79
N ARG A 17 50.33 2.42 -40.44
CA ARG A 17 50.06 3.33 -41.55
C ARG A 17 49.29 2.71 -42.74
N ARG A 18 48.50 3.60 -43.35
CA ARG A 18 48.03 3.58 -44.75
C ARG A 18 49.08 2.97 -45.70
N ASN A 19 48.63 2.04 -46.54
CA ASN A 19 49.15 1.87 -47.89
C ASN A 19 47.99 1.65 -48.87
N GLN A 20 47.82 2.66 -49.74
CA GLN A 20 47.01 2.66 -50.94
C GLN A 20 47.72 1.81 -52.01
N THR A 21 47.36 0.55 -52.22
CA THR A 21 47.65 -0.18 -53.50
C THR A 21 47.06 -1.59 -53.50
N THR A 22 45.73 -1.73 -53.60
CA THR A 22 45.09 -2.93 -54.16
C THR A 22 43.60 -2.68 -54.42
N CYS A 23 43.29 -1.82 -55.39
CA CYS A 23 41.92 -1.67 -55.94
C CYS A 23 41.89 -1.82 -57.47
N VAL A 24 42.88 -2.51 -58.05
CA VAL A 24 42.97 -2.77 -59.51
C VAL A 24 42.56 -4.21 -59.87
N VAL A 25 42.26 -5.07 -58.88
CA VAL A 25 41.84 -6.48 -59.13
C VAL A 25 40.31 -6.67 -59.07
N GLN A 26 39.54 -5.71 -58.54
CA GLN A 26 38.06 -5.80 -58.51
C GLN A 26 37.35 -5.13 -59.69
N LEU A 27 38.04 -4.31 -60.51
CA LEU A 27 37.44 -3.76 -61.72
C LEU A 27 37.36 -4.77 -62.89
N ILE A 28 38.10 -5.89 -62.83
CA ILE A 28 38.10 -6.93 -63.87
C ILE A 28 37.00 -7.98 -63.62
N ALA A 29 36.53 -8.13 -62.38
CA ALA A 29 35.43 -9.05 -62.05
C ALA A 29 34.05 -8.53 -62.51
N CYS A 30 33.83 -7.21 -62.54
CA CYS A 30 32.58 -6.63 -63.03
C CYS A 30 32.48 -6.57 -64.57
N LEU A 31 33.60 -6.68 -65.29
CA LEU A 31 33.60 -6.80 -66.76
C LEU A 31 33.41 -8.25 -67.26
N SER A 32 33.45 -9.23 -66.36
CA SER A 32 33.30 -10.66 -66.70
C SER A 32 31.86 -11.17 -66.58
N LEU A 33 31.00 -10.50 -65.79
CA LEU A 33 29.57 -10.85 -65.65
C LEU A 33 28.68 -10.25 -66.74
N ALA A 34 29.12 -9.19 -67.43
CA ALA A 34 28.42 -8.66 -68.61
C ALA A 34 28.66 -9.50 -69.88
N ALA A 35 29.67 -10.38 -69.89
CA ALA A 35 29.97 -11.25 -71.02
C ALA A 35 29.15 -12.58 -71.00
N ALA A 36 28.76 -13.06 -69.81
CA ALA A 36 28.05 -14.34 -69.68
C ALA A 36 26.55 -14.25 -70.00
N SER A 37 25.92 -13.07 -69.91
CA SER A 37 24.50 -12.87 -70.25
C SER A 37 24.25 -12.78 -71.77
N ALA A 38 25.26 -12.36 -72.56
CA ALA A 38 25.16 -12.33 -74.02
C ALA A 38 25.26 -13.74 -74.64
N ASP A 39 26.07 -14.63 -74.07
CA ASP A 39 26.26 -16.00 -74.57
C ASP A 39 25.00 -16.90 -74.41
N GLY A 40 24.16 -16.64 -73.39
CA GLY A 40 22.93 -17.39 -73.15
C GLY A 40 21.78 -17.03 -74.09
N SER A 41 21.61 -15.74 -74.42
CA SER A 41 20.54 -15.27 -75.32
C SER A 41 20.79 -15.66 -76.78
N ASP A 42 22.06 -15.61 -77.23
CA ASP A 42 22.44 -16.03 -78.58
C ASP A 42 22.25 -17.54 -78.78
N ASN A 43 22.52 -18.35 -77.75
CA ASN A 43 22.27 -19.79 -77.75
C ASN A 43 20.76 -20.13 -77.79
N LEU A 44 19.91 -19.40 -77.05
CA LEU A 44 18.46 -19.59 -77.08
C LEU A 44 17.86 -19.24 -78.45
N ALA A 45 18.32 -18.15 -79.07
CA ALA A 45 17.88 -17.73 -80.40
C ALA A 45 18.28 -18.74 -81.49
N GLN A 46 19.52 -19.24 -81.43
CA GLN A 46 20.03 -20.24 -82.36
C GLN A 46 19.32 -21.59 -82.20
N THR A 47 19.15 -22.05 -80.95
CA THR A 47 18.45 -23.31 -80.64
C THR A 47 16.97 -23.22 -81.04
N TYR A 48 16.33 -22.06 -80.85
CA TYR A 48 14.97 -21.85 -81.30
C TYR A 48 14.83 -22.02 -82.82
N ALA A 49 15.67 -21.33 -83.60
CA ALA A 49 15.59 -21.36 -85.05
C ALA A 49 15.95 -22.74 -85.64
N THR A 50 16.90 -23.45 -85.03
CA THR A 50 17.42 -24.72 -85.58
C THR A 50 16.68 -25.97 -85.07
N GLN A 51 16.09 -25.92 -83.88
CA GLN A 51 15.56 -27.11 -83.20
C GLN A 51 14.11 -26.96 -82.76
N ILE A 52 13.74 -25.84 -82.13
CA ILE A 52 12.41 -25.69 -81.52
C ILE A 52 11.34 -25.27 -82.53
N GLN A 53 11.61 -24.27 -83.36
CA GLN A 53 10.67 -23.79 -84.36
C GLN A 53 10.29 -24.88 -85.37
N PRO A 54 11.23 -25.69 -85.89
CA PRO A 54 10.89 -26.87 -86.70
C PRO A 54 10.03 -27.89 -85.95
N LEU A 55 10.33 -28.12 -84.67
CA LEU A 55 9.60 -29.06 -83.81
C LEU A 55 8.15 -28.60 -83.55
N LEU A 56 7.95 -27.31 -83.29
CA LEU A 56 6.63 -26.68 -83.14
C LEU A 56 5.81 -26.77 -84.43
N VAL A 57 6.42 -26.46 -85.57
CA VAL A 57 5.75 -26.56 -86.88
C VAL A 57 5.34 -28.01 -87.18
N ARG A 58 6.24 -28.97 -86.92
CA ARG A 58 6.00 -30.39 -87.23
C ARG A 58 4.98 -31.04 -86.29
N SER A 59 5.05 -30.76 -85.00
CA SER A 59 4.30 -31.49 -83.96
C SER A 59 3.06 -30.73 -83.49
N CYS A 60 3.06 -29.39 -83.57
CA CYS A 60 1.97 -28.54 -83.11
C CYS A 60 1.25 -27.80 -84.26
N GLY A 61 1.88 -27.65 -85.43
CA GLY A 61 1.37 -26.81 -86.52
C GLY A 61 0.06 -27.27 -87.19
N THR A 62 -0.32 -28.55 -87.05
CA THR A 62 -1.61 -29.06 -87.55
C THR A 62 -2.80 -28.51 -86.76
N CYS A 63 -2.62 -28.27 -85.45
CA CYS A 63 -3.65 -27.73 -84.55
C CYS A 63 -3.46 -26.23 -84.30
N HIS A 64 -2.20 -25.77 -84.15
CA HIS A 64 -1.80 -24.41 -83.82
C HIS A 64 -0.98 -23.72 -84.94
N GLY A 65 -1.44 -23.83 -86.19
CA GLY A 65 -0.83 -23.17 -87.35
C GLY A 65 -1.56 -21.89 -87.80
N LYS A 66 -1.23 -21.37 -88.99
CA LYS A 66 -1.83 -20.13 -89.57
C LYS A 66 -3.37 -20.10 -89.67
N MET A 67 -4.00 -21.27 -89.68
CA MET A 67 -5.44 -21.45 -89.57
C MET A 67 -5.66 -22.51 -88.49
N PRO A 68 -5.64 -22.12 -87.20
CA PRO A 68 -5.64 -23.08 -86.12
C PRO A 68 -6.98 -23.80 -86.05
N LYS A 69 -6.93 -25.10 -85.74
CA LYS A 69 -8.13 -25.95 -85.59
C LYS A 69 -8.62 -25.99 -84.14
N ASP A 70 -7.76 -25.63 -83.20
CA ASP A 70 -8.00 -25.74 -81.76
C ASP A 70 -7.48 -24.47 -81.06
N ASN A 71 -8.41 -23.59 -80.68
CA ASN A 71 -8.19 -22.22 -80.18
C ASN A 71 -7.52 -21.25 -81.18
N ASP A 72 -7.57 -19.94 -80.92
CA ASP A 72 -6.98 -18.90 -81.78
C ASP A 72 -5.44 -18.76 -81.62
N LEU A 73 -4.73 -19.86 -81.35
CA LEU A 73 -3.28 -19.87 -81.07
C LEU A 73 -2.49 -20.39 -82.28
N ASP A 74 -1.62 -19.55 -82.86
CA ASP A 74 -0.68 -19.93 -83.91
C ASP A 74 0.77 -19.96 -83.39
N LEU A 75 1.25 -21.15 -83.04
CA LEU A 75 2.62 -21.41 -82.58
C LEU A 75 3.65 -21.42 -83.73
N THR A 76 3.20 -21.44 -84.98
CA THR A 76 4.07 -21.50 -86.17
C THR A 76 4.45 -20.13 -86.73
N SER A 77 3.71 -19.09 -86.36
CA SER A 77 3.92 -17.72 -86.84
C SER A 77 5.12 -16.98 -86.22
N PHE A 78 5.67 -17.49 -85.12
CA PHE A 78 6.77 -16.85 -84.41
C PHE A 78 8.11 -17.03 -85.13
N GLY A 79 8.46 -16.05 -85.97
CA GLY A 79 9.68 -16.07 -86.80
C GLY A 79 11.01 -15.88 -86.06
N SER A 80 11.00 -15.64 -84.74
CA SER A 80 12.20 -15.53 -83.92
C SER A 80 11.93 -15.91 -82.47
N ALA A 81 13.00 -16.25 -81.73
CA ALA A 81 12.91 -16.53 -80.30
C ALA A 81 12.36 -15.32 -79.52
N GLN A 82 12.74 -14.11 -79.92
CA GLN A 82 12.27 -12.89 -79.27
C GLN A 82 10.76 -12.67 -79.45
N ALA A 83 10.19 -13.05 -80.60
CA ALA A 83 8.77 -12.92 -80.86
C ALA A 83 7.91 -13.84 -79.98
N ILE A 84 8.38 -15.08 -79.75
CA ILE A 84 7.68 -16.03 -78.88
C ILE A 84 7.91 -15.72 -77.38
N LEU A 85 9.11 -15.24 -77.03
CA LEU A 85 9.46 -14.80 -75.66
C LEU A 85 8.65 -13.59 -75.18
N ALA A 86 8.19 -12.73 -76.10
CA ALA A 86 7.26 -11.64 -75.78
C ALA A 86 5.88 -12.12 -75.26
N ARG A 87 5.63 -13.44 -75.22
CA ARG A 87 4.39 -14.07 -74.74
C ARG A 87 4.67 -15.13 -73.64
N PRO A 88 5.29 -14.77 -72.50
CA PRO A 88 5.78 -15.74 -71.52
C PRO A 88 4.66 -16.57 -70.87
N LYS A 89 3.47 -15.98 -70.64
CA LYS A 89 2.30 -16.72 -70.12
C LYS A 89 1.88 -17.85 -71.05
N MET A 90 1.80 -17.58 -72.35
CA MET A 90 1.47 -18.60 -73.36
C MET A 90 2.51 -19.73 -73.38
N LEU A 91 3.80 -19.40 -73.29
CA LEU A 91 4.86 -20.41 -73.21
C LEU A 91 4.75 -21.29 -71.96
N SER A 92 4.41 -20.69 -70.81
CA SER A 92 4.15 -21.44 -69.58
C SER A 92 2.96 -22.40 -69.74
N ASP A 93 1.85 -21.92 -70.29
CA ASP A 93 0.65 -22.74 -70.54
C ASP A 93 0.96 -23.90 -71.51
N VAL A 94 1.73 -23.63 -72.57
CA VAL A 94 2.23 -24.63 -73.52
C VAL A 94 3.09 -25.68 -72.82
N ALA A 95 4.05 -25.26 -71.99
CA ALA A 95 4.90 -26.19 -71.25
C ALA A 95 4.10 -27.07 -70.29
N GLU A 96 3.07 -26.53 -69.62
CA GLU A 96 2.19 -27.29 -68.75
C GLU A 96 1.42 -28.37 -69.52
N ARG A 97 0.82 -28.03 -70.66
CA ARG A 97 0.08 -28.97 -71.52
C ARG A 97 0.97 -30.04 -72.14
N VAL A 98 2.17 -29.68 -72.58
CA VAL A 98 3.16 -30.64 -73.11
C VAL A 98 3.66 -31.58 -72.00
N ARG A 99 3.86 -31.07 -70.79
CA ARG A 99 4.25 -31.87 -69.62
C ARG A 99 3.14 -32.82 -69.19
N GLY A 100 1.89 -32.38 -69.22
CA GLY A 100 0.70 -33.19 -68.94
C GLY A 100 0.40 -34.24 -70.01
N GLY A 101 0.96 -34.09 -71.23
CA GLY A 101 0.70 -34.98 -72.35
C GLY A 101 -0.59 -34.67 -73.11
N ASP A 102 -1.28 -33.58 -72.76
CA ASP A 102 -2.49 -33.10 -73.44
C ASP A 102 -2.18 -32.58 -74.86
N MET A 103 -0.94 -32.14 -75.11
CA MET A 103 -0.52 -31.54 -76.36
C MET A 103 0.80 -32.14 -76.87
N PRO A 104 0.89 -32.57 -78.14
CA PRO A 104 -0.21 -32.68 -79.13
C PRO A 104 -1.25 -33.78 -78.77
N PRO A 105 -2.47 -33.76 -79.33
CA PRO A 105 -3.46 -34.83 -79.13
C PRO A 105 -3.01 -36.17 -79.74
N GLU A 106 -3.59 -37.29 -79.29
CA GLU A 106 -3.14 -38.65 -79.65
C GLU A 106 -3.12 -38.93 -81.17
N ASP A 107 -3.97 -38.28 -81.95
CA ASP A 107 -4.11 -38.42 -83.40
C ASP A 107 -3.18 -37.51 -84.22
N ALA A 108 -2.41 -36.64 -83.56
CA ALA A 108 -1.44 -35.74 -84.18
C ALA A 108 0.01 -36.27 -84.09
N PRO A 109 0.94 -35.77 -84.93
CA PRO A 109 2.36 -36.13 -84.85
C PRO A 109 2.95 -35.81 -83.47
N GLN A 110 3.29 -36.85 -82.71
CA GLN A 110 3.86 -36.73 -81.37
C GLN A 110 5.38 -36.47 -81.43
N PRO A 111 5.91 -35.56 -80.62
CA PRO A 111 7.35 -35.50 -80.36
C PRO A 111 7.78 -36.76 -79.59
N ASN A 112 8.94 -37.32 -79.92
CA ASN A 112 9.51 -38.38 -79.10
C ASN A 112 9.96 -37.83 -77.72
N GLN A 113 10.30 -38.71 -76.78
CA GLN A 113 10.67 -38.30 -75.42
C GLN A 113 11.81 -37.27 -75.38
N ALA A 114 12.86 -37.46 -76.18
CA ALA A 114 13.99 -36.53 -76.23
C ALA A 114 13.59 -35.16 -76.81
N GLU A 115 12.74 -35.15 -77.84
CA GLU A 115 12.21 -33.91 -78.43
C GLU A 115 11.26 -33.18 -77.46
N ARG A 116 10.47 -33.92 -76.67
CA ARG A 116 9.62 -33.35 -75.62
C ARG A 116 10.44 -32.71 -74.50
N GLU A 117 11.48 -33.41 -74.03
CA GLU A 117 12.44 -32.89 -73.05
C GLU A 117 13.19 -31.66 -73.58
N GLN A 118 13.57 -31.67 -74.86
CA GLN A 118 14.23 -30.57 -75.53
C GLN A 118 13.32 -29.33 -75.65
N LEU A 119 12.05 -29.52 -76.01
CA LEU A 119 11.05 -28.44 -76.03
C LEU A 119 10.83 -27.85 -74.63
N LEU A 120 10.58 -28.69 -73.63
CA LEU A 120 10.37 -28.25 -72.25
C LEU A 120 11.63 -27.57 -71.68
N GLY A 121 12.81 -28.15 -71.91
CA GLY A 121 14.09 -27.60 -71.46
C GLY A 121 14.38 -26.23 -72.09
N TRP A 122 14.09 -26.06 -73.38
CA TRP A 122 14.21 -24.75 -74.02
C TRP A 122 13.18 -23.76 -73.47
N ILE A 123 11.91 -24.14 -73.31
CA ILE A 123 10.88 -23.25 -72.75
C ILE A 123 11.28 -22.81 -71.33
N THR A 124 11.74 -23.72 -70.49
CA THR A 124 12.23 -23.40 -69.15
C THR A 124 13.41 -22.43 -69.21
N ALA A 125 14.45 -22.73 -69.99
CA ALA A 125 15.61 -21.83 -70.13
C ALA A 125 15.23 -20.45 -70.71
N ALA A 126 14.26 -20.40 -71.61
CA ALA A 126 13.75 -19.19 -72.22
C ALA A 126 12.96 -18.33 -71.20
N LEU A 127 12.11 -18.97 -70.38
CA LEU A 127 11.41 -18.31 -69.28
C LEU A 127 12.39 -17.85 -68.19
N ASP A 128 13.41 -18.65 -67.86
CA ASP A 128 14.46 -18.29 -66.90
C ASP A 128 15.27 -17.09 -67.39
N ALA A 129 15.62 -17.05 -68.67
CA ALA A 129 16.33 -15.93 -69.28
C ALA A 129 15.48 -14.65 -69.30
N GLU A 130 14.18 -14.74 -69.61
CA GLU A 130 13.25 -13.61 -69.54
C GLU A 130 13.08 -13.13 -68.09
N ALA A 131 12.97 -14.06 -67.13
CA ALA A 131 12.92 -13.76 -65.70
C ALA A 131 14.21 -13.07 -65.23
N ALA A 132 15.38 -13.53 -65.67
CA ALA A 132 16.67 -12.91 -65.40
C ALA A 132 16.81 -11.52 -66.05
N ALA A 133 16.31 -11.35 -67.28
CA ALA A 133 16.32 -10.06 -67.98
C ALA A 133 15.43 -9.01 -67.30
N ARG A 134 14.36 -9.46 -66.64
CA ARG A 134 13.48 -8.62 -65.80
C ARG A 134 13.84 -8.66 -64.31
N ALA A 135 14.90 -9.36 -63.93
CA ALA A 135 15.30 -9.46 -62.53
C ALA A 135 15.62 -8.06 -61.99
N GLY A 136 14.93 -7.67 -60.91
CA GLY A 136 15.04 -6.34 -60.31
C GLY A 136 13.91 -5.36 -60.66
N ASP A 137 13.04 -5.68 -61.64
CA ASP A 137 11.77 -4.96 -61.83
C ASP A 137 10.67 -5.66 -61.02
N PRO A 138 10.23 -5.09 -59.87
CA PRO A 138 9.22 -5.70 -59.02
C PRO A 138 7.79 -5.58 -59.58
N GLY A 139 7.61 -4.96 -60.75
CA GLY A 139 6.30 -4.63 -61.31
C GLY A 139 5.70 -3.37 -60.68
N GLN A 140 4.44 -3.08 -61.04
CA GLN A 140 3.72 -1.93 -60.50
C GLN A 140 3.31 -2.19 -59.05
N VAL A 141 3.68 -1.28 -58.16
CA VAL A 141 3.23 -1.29 -56.77
C VAL A 141 1.90 -0.57 -56.68
N THR A 142 0.87 -1.25 -56.17
CA THR A 142 -0.43 -0.63 -55.91
C THR A 142 -0.52 -0.14 -54.48
N LEU A 143 -1.31 0.91 -54.27
CA LEU A 143 -1.51 1.49 -52.95
C LEU A 143 -2.17 0.47 -52.04
N ARG A 144 -1.47 0.07 -50.99
CA ARG A 144 -1.91 -0.98 -50.05
C ARG A 144 -2.28 -0.37 -48.71
N ARG A 145 -3.52 -0.58 -48.27
CA ARG A 145 -3.90 -0.35 -46.87
C ARG A 145 -3.32 -1.45 -45.97
N LEU A 146 -3.23 -1.17 -44.68
CA LEU A 146 -2.99 -2.23 -43.70
C LEU A 146 -4.18 -3.22 -43.73
N SER A 147 -3.87 -4.51 -43.69
CA SER A 147 -4.85 -5.55 -43.34
C SER A 147 -5.37 -5.32 -41.90
N ASN A 148 -6.47 -5.96 -41.52
CA ASN A 148 -6.99 -5.88 -40.16
C ASN A 148 -5.94 -6.38 -39.13
N THR A 149 -5.18 -7.41 -39.49
CA THR A 149 -4.13 -7.97 -38.62
C THR A 149 -2.93 -7.01 -38.53
N GLU A 150 -2.49 -6.45 -39.66
CA GLU A 150 -1.44 -5.43 -39.71
C GLU A 150 -1.82 -4.18 -38.92
N TYR A 151 -3.08 -3.76 -38.98
CA TYR A 151 -3.60 -2.60 -38.24
C TYR A 151 -3.57 -2.86 -36.73
N ASP A 152 -4.10 -3.99 -36.28
CA ASP A 152 -4.12 -4.35 -34.86
C ASP A 152 -2.69 -4.51 -34.30
N ASN A 153 -1.80 -5.16 -35.04
CA ASN A 153 -0.38 -5.30 -34.68
C ASN A 153 0.32 -3.95 -34.62
N ALA A 154 0.09 -3.06 -35.60
CA ALA A 154 0.66 -1.73 -35.61
C ALA A 154 0.19 -0.89 -34.41
N VAL A 155 -1.10 -0.95 -34.06
CA VAL A 155 -1.63 -0.27 -32.86
C VAL A 155 -1.01 -0.86 -31.59
N ARG A 156 -0.92 -2.20 -31.48
CA ARG A 156 -0.29 -2.86 -30.34
C ARG A 156 1.17 -2.42 -30.17
N ASP A 157 1.95 -2.42 -31.24
CA ASP A 157 3.38 -2.12 -31.17
C ASP A 157 3.64 -0.61 -30.99
N LEU A 158 2.73 0.27 -31.43
CA LEU A 158 2.77 1.71 -31.14
C LEU A 158 2.44 2.04 -29.69
N THR A 159 1.49 1.31 -29.11
CA THR A 159 0.89 1.66 -27.80
C THR A 159 1.42 0.80 -26.64
N GLY A 160 1.95 -0.39 -26.93
CA GLY A 160 2.29 -1.42 -25.95
C GLY A 160 1.08 -2.19 -25.41
N VAL A 161 -0.13 -1.98 -25.95
CA VAL A 161 -1.39 -2.55 -25.45
C VAL A 161 -2.09 -3.33 -26.56
N ASP A 162 -2.44 -4.61 -26.31
CA ASP A 162 -3.20 -5.42 -27.28
C ASP A 162 -4.70 -5.05 -27.26
N MET A 163 -5.05 -3.94 -27.92
CA MET A 163 -6.41 -3.38 -27.93
C MET A 163 -7.35 -4.05 -28.95
N ARG A 164 -6.80 -4.69 -29.98
CA ARG A 164 -7.53 -5.28 -31.13
C ARG A 164 -8.69 -4.43 -31.66
N PRO A 165 -8.43 -3.15 -32.01
CA PRO A 165 -9.48 -2.22 -32.43
C PRO A 165 -10.31 -2.71 -33.62
N THR A 166 -9.73 -3.50 -34.54
CA THR A 166 -10.50 -4.03 -35.67
C THR A 166 -11.60 -5.00 -35.24
N GLN A 167 -11.33 -5.82 -34.21
CA GLN A 167 -12.31 -6.74 -33.62
C GLN A 167 -13.36 -5.97 -32.82
N ALA A 168 -12.94 -5.00 -32.01
CA ALA A 168 -13.84 -4.18 -31.20
C ALA A 168 -14.82 -3.33 -32.03
N ARG A 169 -14.40 -2.91 -33.24
CA ARG A 169 -15.22 -2.17 -34.21
C ARG A 169 -15.71 -3.03 -35.38
N GLU A 170 -15.61 -4.35 -35.23
CA GLU A 170 -16.13 -5.36 -36.14
C GLU A 170 -15.76 -5.16 -37.62
N PHE A 171 -14.54 -4.73 -37.93
CA PHE A 171 -14.07 -4.41 -39.30
C PHE A 171 -14.47 -5.50 -40.32
N PRO A 172 -14.79 -5.13 -41.57
CA PRO A 172 -15.12 -6.12 -42.59
C PRO A 172 -13.93 -7.05 -42.77
N VAL A 173 -14.20 -8.33 -43.00
CA VAL A 173 -13.14 -9.31 -43.27
C VAL A 173 -12.36 -8.86 -44.50
N ASP A 174 -11.04 -8.94 -44.43
CA ASP A 174 -10.19 -8.60 -45.56
C ASP A 174 -10.44 -9.55 -46.73
N SER A 175 -10.71 -8.97 -47.89
CA SER A 175 -10.77 -9.68 -49.16
C SER A 175 -9.44 -10.36 -49.47
N VAL A 176 -9.52 -11.60 -49.91
CA VAL A 176 -8.37 -12.43 -50.25
C VAL A 176 -8.16 -12.41 -51.76
N GLY A 177 -6.92 -12.19 -52.21
CA GLY A 177 -6.57 -12.26 -53.65
C GLY A 177 -6.75 -13.68 -54.21
N GLY A 178 -6.61 -13.83 -55.54
CA GLY A 178 -6.73 -15.13 -56.21
C GLY A 178 -5.72 -16.17 -55.70
N GLU A 179 -4.63 -15.69 -55.09
CA GLU A 179 -3.53 -16.47 -54.52
C GLU A 179 -3.70 -16.81 -53.02
N GLY A 180 -4.80 -16.43 -52.37
CA GLY A 180 -5.09 -16.86 -50.98
C GLY A 180 -4.55 -15.97 -49.86
N PHE A 181 -3.94 -14.82 -50.18
CA PHE A 181 -3.41 -13.86 -49.19
C PHE A 181 -4.33 -12.62 -49.05
N ALA A 182 -4.62 -12.19 -47.82
CA ALA A 182 -5.45 -11.00 -47.54
C ALA A 182 -4.70 -9.68 -47.59
N ASN A 183 -3.41 -9.70 -47.96
CA ASN A 183 -2.56 -8.53 -47.93
C ASN A 183 -2.17 -8.06 -49.36
N VAL A 184 -2.89 -8.55 -50.36
CA VAL A 184 -2.74 -8.14 -51.76
C VAL A 184 -3.45 -6.79 -51.96
N GLY A 185 -2.71 -5.76 -52.37
CA GLY A 185 -3.21 -4.38 -52.48
C GLY A 185 -4.48 -4.26 -53.33
N ASP A 186 -4.47 -4.90 -54.51
CA ASP A 186 -5.59 -4.84 -55.48
C ASP A 186 -6.86 -5.51 -54.98
N ALA A 187 -6.75 -6.41 -54.01
CA ALA A 187 -7.89 -7.11 -53.42
C ALA A 187 -8.52 -6.34 -52.26
N MET A 188 -7.92 -5.24 -51.76
CA MET A 188 -8.35 -4.56 -50.53
C MET A 188 -8.97 -3.16 -50.78
N PRO A 189 -10.19 -3.07 -51.33
CA PRO A 189 -10.86 -1.78 -51.48
C PRO A 189 -11.21 -1.17 -50.12
N VAL A 190 -11.34 0.16 -50.08
CA VAL A 190 -11.84 0.89 -48.91
C VAL A 190 -13.26 1.37 -49.16
N THR A 191 -14.18 0.89 -48.32
CA THR A 191 -15.59 1.31 -48.33
C THR A 191 -15.80 2.51 -47.42
N PRO A 192 -16.84 3.34 -47.63
CA PRO A 192 -17.18 4.44 -46.71
C PRO A 192 -17.36 3.96 -45.26
N GLU A 193 -17.96 2.78 -45.08
CA GLU A 193 -18.12 2.16 -43.76
C GLU A 193 -16.78 1.85 -43.08
N LEU A 194 -15.79 1.34 -43.84
CA LEU A 194 -14.46 1.09 -43.30
C LEU A 194 -13.76 2.39 -42.85
N VAL A 195 -13.96 3.50 -43.58
CA VAL A 195 -13.43 4.82 -43.18
C VAL A 195 -14.03 5.28 -41.85
N GLU A 196 -15.34 5.13 -41.66
CA GLU A 196 -16.01 5.44 -40.40
C GLU A 196 -15.45 4.58 -39.25
N ARG A 197 -15.24 3.28 -39.49
CA ARG A 197 -14.65 2.36 -38.51
C ARG A 197 -13.21 2.72 -38.15
N TYR A 198 -12.38 3.17 -39.10
CA TYR A 198 -11.04 3.70 -38.79
C TYR A 198 -11.09 4.92 -37.87
N HIS A 199 -12.01 5.86 -38.11
CA HIS A 199 -12.16 7.03 -37.26
C HIS A 199 -12.62 6.68 -35.84
N HIS A 200 -13.55 5.73 -35.70
CA HIS A 200 -13.97 5.25 -34.38
C HIS A 200 -12.84 4.51 -33.66
N ALA A 201 -12.13 3.61 -34.34
CA ALA A 201 -10.97 2.92 -33.80
C ALA A 201 -9.89 3.90 -33.32
N ALA A 202 -9.54 4.90 -34.14
CA ALA A 202 -8.56 5.93 -33.77
C ALA A 202 -8.97 6.72 -32.52
N ARG A 203 -10.27 7.02 -32.36
CA ARG A 203 -10.80 7.68 -31.17
C ARG A 203 -10.72 6.81 -29.93
N ASP A 204 -11.00 5.51 -30.04
CA ASP A 204 -10.91 4.57 -28.91
C ASP A 204 -9.47 4.38 -28.45
N VAL A 205 -8.54 4.23 -29.39
CA VAL A 205 -7.11 4.15 -29.09
C VAL A 205 -6.64 5.45 -28.41
N ALA A 206 -7.06 6.62 -28.92
CA ALA A 206 -6.73 7.89 -28.30
C ALA A 206 -7.38 8.08 -26.91
N ALA A 207 -8.55 7.49 -26.65
CA ALA A 207 -9.19 7.51 -25.33
C ALA A 207 -8.42 6.70 -24.28
N GLN A 208 -7.57 5.77 -24.71
CA GLN A 208 -6.71 4.96 -23.84
C GLN A 208 -5.36 5.63 -23.52
N ALA A 209 -5.08 6.82 -24.08
CA ALA A 209 -3.90 7.60 -23.72
C ALA A 209 -4.01 8.13 -22.27
N VAL A 210 -2.94 8.00 -21.50
CA VAL A 210 -2.80 8.51 -20.13
C VAL A 210 -1.71 9.57 -20.14
N LEU A 211 -2.10 10.83 -19.95
CA LEU A 211 -1.17 11.96 -19.84
C LEU A 211 -0.41 11.89 -18.51
N LEU A 212 0.89 12.16 -18.54
CA LEU A 212 1.82 12.08 -17.41
C LEU A 212 2.68 13.35 -17.35
N PRO A 213 3.31 13.70 -16.21
CA PRO A 213 4.10 14.94 -16.11
C PRO A 213 5.16 15.15 -17.21
N ASN A 214 5.72 14.06 -17.75
CA ASN A 214 6.81 14.09 -18.72
C ASN A 214 6.49 13.40 -20.06
N GLY A 215 5.21 13.26 -20.44
CA GLY A 215 4.82 12.60 -21.68
C GLY A 215 3.46 11.93 -21.56
N PHE A 216 3.26 10.81 -22.26
CA PHE A 216 2.05 10.01 -22.12
C PHE A 216 2.36 8.54 -22.35
N ARG A 217 1.48 7.67 -21.87
CA ARG A 217 1.49 6.23 -22.13
C ARG A 217 0.09 5.78 -22.56
N PHE A 218 -0.08 4.50 -22.86
CA PHE A 218 -1.40 3.91 -23.03
C PHE A 218 -1.73 2.99 -21.85
N SER A 219 -3.03 2.81 -21.58
CA SER A 219 -3.60 1.86 -20.63
C SER A 219 -4.60 0.96 -21.36
N PRO A 220 -4.78 -0.31 -20.97
CA PRO A 220 -5.86 -1.16 -21.50
C PRO A 220 -7.27 -0.64 -21.23
N SER A 221 -7.44 0.34 -20.33
CA SER A 221 -8.72 0.94 -19.99
C SER A 221 -8.71 2.43 -20.33
N PRO A 222 -9.84 3.01 -20.76
CA PRO A 222 -9.99 4.46 -20.90
C PRO A 222 -10.37 5.16 -19.57
N ASP A 223 -10.46 4.41 -18.46
CA ASP A 223 -11.00 4.91 -17.20
C ASP A 223 -9.92 5.35 -16.23
N ARG A 224 -10.02 6.60 -15.75
CA ARG A 224 -9.09 7.18 -14.79
C ARG A 224 -8.90 6.38 -13.49
N PRO A 225 -9.94 5.74 -12.89
CA PRO A 225 -9.73 4.85 -11.74
C PRO A 225 -8.73 3.74 -12.02
N THR A 226 -8.79 3.11 -13.20
CA THR A 226 -7.85 2.07 -13.63
C THR A 226 -6.44 2.64 -13.78
N TRP A 227 -6.28 3.81 -14.39
CA TRP A 227 -4.96 4.46 -14.53
C TRP A 227 -4.33 4.77 -13.17
N THR A 228 -5.17 5.17 -12.22
CA THR A 228 -4.75 5.44 -10.85
C THR A 228 -4.28 4.16 -10.18
N GLU A 229 -5.04 3.06 -10.32
CA GLU A 229 -4.66 1.74 -9.81
C GLU A 229 -3.35 1.22 -10.41
N GLU A 230 -3.14 1.36 -11.73
CA GLU A 230 -1.87 1.00 -12.38
C GLU A 230 -0.66 1.77 -11.80
N THR A 231 -0.86 3.06 -11.54
CA THR A 231 0.20 3.92 -11.00
C THR A 231 0.46 3.60 -9.52
N LEU A 232 -0.59 3.27 -8.76
CA LEU A 232 -0.49 2.74 -7.40
C LEU A 232 0.25 1.40 -7.38
N ASN A 233 -0.04 0.50 -8.30
CA ASN A 233 0.65 -0.79 -8.41
C ASN A 233 2.13 -0.61 -8.74
N SER A 234 2.47 0.37 -9.57
CA SER A 234 3.86 0.73 -9.88
C SER A 234 4.60 1.23 -8.63
N LEU A 235 3.97 2.11 -7.84
CA LEU A 235 4.48 2.52 -6.53
C LEU A 235 4.62 1.33 -5.59
N ARG A 236 3.59 0.52 -5.38
CA ARG A 236 3.62 -0.65 -4.48
C ARG A 236 4.72 -1.64 -4.87
N SER A 237 4.88 -1.89 -6.17
CA SER A 237 5.96 -2.72 -6.71
C SER A 237 7.33 -2.13 -6.38
N PHE A 238 7.54 -0.83 -6.62
CA PHE A 238 8.78 -0.14 -6.26
C PHE A 238 9.11 -0.31 -4.77
N HIS A 239 8.15 -0.04 -3.90
CA HIS A 239 8.29 -0.17 -2.45
C HIS A 239 8.61 -1.62 -2.04
N GLY A 240 7.94 -2.61 -2.63
CA GLY A 240 8.15 -4.05 -2.39
C GLY A 240 9.54 -4.56 -2.79
N ARG A 241 10.29 -3.83 -3.63
CA ARG A 241 11.71 -4.17 -3.93
C ARG A 241 12.65 -3.91 -2.76
N HIS A 242 12.26 -3.06 -1.80
CA HIS A 242 13.15 -2.54 -0.76
C HIS A 242 12.74 -2.89 0.68
N ALA A 243 11.50 -3.33 0.90
CA ALA A 243 10.99 -3.67 2.23
C ALA A 243 10.29 -5.03 2.26
N GLY A 244 10.04 -5.55 3.46
CA GLY A 244 9.24 -6.75 3.66
C GLY A 244 7.74 -6.55 3.36
N PRO A 245 6.93 -7.62 3.40
CA PRO A 245 5.50 -7.60 3.04
C PRO A 245 4.67 -6.59 3.85
N ASN A 246 5.04 -6.26 5.10
CA ASN A 246 4.34 -5.28 5.93
C ASN A 246 5.09 -3.94 5.99
N GLY A 247 6.01 -3.70 5.05
CA GLY A 247 6.83 -2.51 5.01
C GLY A 247 8.02 -2.50 5.96
N GLU A 248 8.35 -3.61 6.61
CA GLU A 248 9.46 -3.67 7.54
C GLU A 248 10.82 -3.47 6.84
N PRO A 249 11.75 -2.67 7.40
CA PRO A 249 13.11 -2.61 6.91
C PRO A 249 13.81 -3.98 7.10
N PRO A 250 14.76 -4.36 6.24
CA PRO A 250 15.45 -5.66 6.29
C PRO A 250 16.47 -5.77 7.44
N LEU A 251 16.03 -5.54 8.67
CA LEU A 251 16.86 -5.34 9.88
C LEU A 251 17.78 -6.51 10.20
N ASP A 252 17.26 -7.73 10.24
CA ASP A 252 17.98 -8.91 10.72
C ASP A 252 19.36 -9.09 10.06
N LYS A 253 19.36 -9.16 8.71
CA LYS A 253 20.60 -9.34 7.94
C LYS A 253 21.57 -8.17 8.09
N HIS A 254 21.06 -6.94 8.17
CA HIS A 254 21.91 -5.75 8.28
C HIS A 254 22.52 -5.63 9.68
N VAL A 255 21.75 -5.87 10.74
CA VAL A 255 22.25 -5.87 12.12
C VAL A 255 23.30 -6.98 12.28
N ALA A 256 23.04 -8.19 11.79
CA ALA A 256 24.01 -9.28 11.82
C ALA A 256 25.33 -8.93 11.11
N ALA A 257 25.28 -8.22 9.97
CA ALA A 257 26.47 -7.75 9.27
C ALA A 257 27.26 -6.72 10.09
N THR A 258 26.59 -5.79 10.81
CA THR A 258 27.29 -4.83 11.71
C THR A 258 27.99 -5.52 12.87
N LEU A 259 27.52 -6.69 13.29
CA LEU A 259 28.15 -7.51 14.33
C LEU A 259 29.36 -8.25 13.77
N ARG A 260 29.18 -9.00 12.66
CA ARG A 260 30.25 -9.80 12.03
C ARG A 260 31.44 -8.98 11.55
N HIS A 261 31.18 -7.81 10.95
CA HIS A 261 32.22 -6.99 10.29
C HIS A 261 32.63 -5.76 11.10
N ARG A 262 32.34 -5.74 12.41
CA ARG A 262 32.59 -4.60 13.30
C ARG A 262 34.02 -4.07 13.19
N ASP A 263 35.03 -4.93 13.30
CA ASP A 263 36.44 -4.52 13.24
C ASP A 263 36.85 -3.96 11.87
N LYS A 264 36.30 -4.56 10.80
CA LYS A 264 36.51 -4.13 9.42
C LYS A 264 35.88 -2.74 9.18
N PHE A 265 34.72 -2.47 9.76
CA PHE A 265 34.05 -1.16 9.66
C PHE A 265 34.75 -0.08 10.48
N THR A 266 35.22 -0.40 11.69
CA THR A 266 35.99 0.53 12.53
C THR A 266 37.30 0.97 11.88
N SER A 267 38.00 0.06 11.20
CA SER A 267 39.30 0.35 10.57
C SER A 267 39.20 0.88 9.14
N GLY A 268 38.23 0.40 8.34
CA GLY A 268 38.13 0.68 6.90
C GLY A 268 37.10 1.74 6.49
N GLY A 269 36.29 2.26 7.43
CA GLY A 269 35.37 3.36 7.19
C GLY A 269 34.31 3.09 6.09
N PRO A 270 33.82 4.13 5.39
CA PRO A 270 32.74 4.00 4.39
C PRO A 270 33.04 3.03 3.25
N ALA A 271 34.31 2.95 2.80
CA ALA A 271 34.71 2.04 1.72
C ALA A 271 34.57 0.56 2.12
N ALA A 272 34.89 0.22 3.37
CA ALA A 272 34.71 -1.13 3.88
C ALA A 272 33.23 -1.51 4.02
N ILE A 273 32.37 -0.56 4.41
CA ILE A 273 30.91 -0.76 4.48
C ILE A 273 30.34 -1.05 3.08
N ALA A 274 30.73 -0.26 2.08
CA ALA A 274 30.31 -0.47 0.70
C ALA A 274 30.76 -1.84 0.15
N ALA A 275 32.01 -2.25 0.46
CA ALA A 275 32.53 -3.56 0.06
C ALA A 275 31.74 -4.72 0.69
N VAL A 276 31.43 -4.64 1.99
CA VAL A 276 30.62 -5.67 2.67
C VAL A 276 29.18 -5.69 2.17
N ALA A 277 28.59 -4.52 1.89
CA ALA A 277 27.26 -4.44 1.33
C ALA A 277 27.18 -5.16 -0.03
N ALA A 278 28.18 -4.99 -0.90
CA ALA A 278 28.26 -5.71 -2.17
C ALA A 278 28.49 -7.22 -1.97
N GLU A 279 29.40 -7.59 -1.06
CA GLU A 279 29.74 -9.00 -0.74
C GLU A 279 28.55 -9.78 -0.19
N GLU A 280 27.81 -9.21 0.76
CA GLU A 280 26.66 -9.85 1.42
C GLU A 280 25.31 -9.54 0.75
N LYS A 281 25.31 -8.81 -0.37
CA LYS A 281 24.10 -8.37 -1.09
C LYS A 281 23.11 -7.60 -0.19
N LEU A 282 23.65 -6.67 0.60
CA LEU A 282 22.89 -5.80 1.51
C LEU A 282 22.73 -4.40 0.92
N ASN A 283 21.76 -3.65 1.45
CA ASN A 283 21.57 -2.26 1.06
C ASN A 283 22.66 -1.39 1.72
N ALA A 284 23.55 -0.81 0.91
CA ALA A 284 24.68 -0.03 1.39
C ALA A 284 24.26 1.22 2.17
N THR A 285 23.19 1.89 1.73
CA THR A 285 22.64 3.08 2.42
C THR A 285 22.17 2.71 3.82
N TYR A 286 21.44 1.60 3.95
CA TYR A 286 20.91 1.18 5.24
C TYR A 286 21.98 0.66 6.17
N LEU A 287 22.92 -0.13 5.65
CA LEU A 287 24.05 -0.64 6.42
C LEU A 287 24.92 0.51 6.96
N THR A 288 25.13 1.55 6.16
CA THR A 288 25.85 2.77 6.55
C THR A 288 25.10 3.51 7.67
N ALA A 289 23.78 3.71 7.51
CA ALA A 289 22.96 4.36 8.53
C ALA A 289 23.02 3.59 9.86
N LEU A 290 22.79 2.27 9.82
CA LEU A 290 22.83 1.39 11.00
C LEU A 290 24.20 1.42 11.68
N TRP A 291 25.29 1.31 10.93
CA TRP A 291 26.64 1.42 11.49
C TRP A 291 26.84 2.75 12.20
N ALA A 292 26.50 3.87 11.55
CA ALA A 292 26.64 5.21 12.14
C ALA A 292 25.81 5.37 13.42
N GLY A 293 24.57 4.85 13.44
CA GLY A 293 23.69 4.94 14.59
C GLY A 293 24.09 4.05 15.77
N LEU A 294 24.59 2.83 15.49
CA LEU A 294 24.99 1.84 16.51
C LEU A 294 26.40 2.06 17.05
N SER A 295 27.35 2.47 16.20
CA SER A 295 28.73 2.79 16.60
C SER A 295 28.89 4.21 17.16
N GLY A 296 27.94 5.10 16.88
CA GLY A 296 27.96 6.48 17.34
C GLY A 296 27.83 6.64 18.86
N THR A 297 28.33 7.78 19.35
CA THR A 297 28.33 8.16 20.78
C THR A 297 27.34 9.28 21.10
N THR A 298 26.42 9.65 20.19
CA THR A 298 25.64 10.89 20.28
C THR A 298 24.86 11.04 21.60
N ALA A 299 25.50 11.73 22.54
CA ALA A 299 25.15 12.99 23.20
C ALA A 299 23.66 13.29 23.32
N SER A 300 23.07 12.82 24.42
CA SER A 300 22.03 13.61 25.08
C SER A 300 22.61 15.00 25.42
N SER A 301 21.81 16.05 25.27
CA SER A 301 22.16 17.40 25.79
C SER A 301 22.20 17.45 27.32
N LEU A 302 21.81 16.35 27.99
CA LEU A 302 21.90 16.15 29.43
C LEU A 302 23.25 15.52 29.80
N PRO A 303 23.86 15.92 30.94
CA PRO A 303 25.06 15.25 31.46
C PRO A 303 24.82 13.73 31.65
N SER A 304 25.83 12.90 31.32
CA SER A 304 25.74 11.43 31.42
C SER A 304 25.22 10.94 32.78
N ALA A 305 25.65 11.58 33.88
CA ALA A 305 25.23 11.21 35.23
C ALA A 305 23.72 11.36 35.47
N GLU A 306 23.07 12.32 34.81
CA GLU A 306 21.62 12.52 34.91
C GLU A 306 20.85 11.46 34.12
N VAL A 307 21.35 11.09 32.94
CA VAL A 307 20.80 9.99 32.14
C VAL A 307 20.93 8.66 32.90
N ASP A 308 22.09 8.41 33.52
CA ASP A 308 22.36 7.19 34.29
C ASP A 308 21.42 7.05 35.50
N ALA A 309 21.18 8.15 36.23
CA ALA A 309 20.26 8.17 37.37
C ALA A 309 18.81 7.88 36.94
N ARG A 310 18.35 8.53 35.87
CA ARG A 310 16.99 8.31 35.31
C ARG A 310 16.82 6.90 34.76
N MET A 311 17.84 6.37 34.10
CA MET A 311 17.86 5.00 33.59
C MET A 311 17.83 3.97 34.72
N LYS A 312 18.54 4.21 35.82
CA LYS A 312 18.49 3.33 37.00
C LYS A 312 17.07 3.28 37.59
N GLN A 313 16.46 4.44 37.81
CA GLN A 313 15.10 4.52 38.35
C GLN A 313 14.08 3.85 37.41
N TRP A 314 14.21 4.07 36.10
CA TRP A 314 13.35 3.42 35.11
C TRP A 314 13.52 1.90 35.10
N ARG A 315 14.76 1.39 35.13
CA ARG A 315 15.06 -0.05 35.19
C ARG A 315 14.46 -0.72 36.43
N GLU A 316 14.55 -0.07 37.59
CA GLU A 316 13.96 -0.57 38.84
C GLU A 316 12.42 -0.66 38.74
N LYS A 317 11.76 0.40 38.23
CA LYS A 317 10.30 0.40 37.99
C LYS A 317 9.88 -0.64 36.97
N ALA A 318 10.61 -0.74 35.85
CA ALA A 318 10.31 -1.69 34.78
C ALA A 318 10.48 -3.15 35.27
N ALA A 319 11.50 -3.44 36.08
CA ALA A 319 11.71 -4.76 36.67
C ALA A 319 10.58 -5.13 37.65
N GLN A 320 10.14 -4.18 38.48
CA GLN A 320 9.00 -4.38 39.38
C GLN A 320 7.70 -4.65 38.59
N PHE A 321 7.45 -3.85 37.55
CA PHE A 321 6.28 -3.98 36.68
C PHE A 321 6.25 -5.34 35.96
N GLU A 322 7.36 -5.77 35.38
CA GLU A 322 7.44 -7.04 34.67
C GLU A 322 7.35 -8.23 35.63
N ALA A 323 8.00 -8.17 36.80
CA ALA A 323 7.89 -9.23 37.81
C ALA A 323 6.44 -9.45 38.25
N GLU A 324 5.68 -8.37 38.44
CA GLU A 324 4.27 -8.44 38.82
C GLU A 324 3.39 -8.97 37.68
N LYS A 325 3.64 -8.52 36.44
CA LYS A 325 2.97 -9.05 35.24
C LYS A 325 3.18 -10.56 35.08
N GLN A 326 4.38 -11.05 35.34
CA GLN A 326 4.69 -12.50 35.31
C GLN A 326 3.98 -13.27 36.42
N ARG A 327 3.95 -12.74 37.66
CA ARG A 327 3.16 -13.35 38.76
C ARG A 327 1.69 -13.48 38.39
N ARG A 328 1.09 -12.42 37.84
CA ARG A 328 -0.29 -12.42 37.36
C ARG A 328 -0.53 -13.46 36.25
N LYS A 329 0.35 -13.50 35.25
CA LYS A 329 0.26 -14.46 34.14
C LYS A 329 0.36 -15.91 34.64
N ALA A 330 1.16 -16.16 35.67
CA ALA A 330 1.29 -17.48 36.29
C ALA A 330 0.10 -17.84 37.22
N ALA A 331 -0.59 -16.86 37.80
CA ALA A 331 -1.73 -17.06 38.68
C ALA A 331 -3.02 -17.42 37.93
N LEU A 332 -3.28 -16.79 36.78
CA LEU A 332 -4.55 -16.91 36.05
C LEU A 332 -4.90 -18.36 35.65
N PRO A 333 -4.00 -19.17 35.06
CA PRO A 333 -4.30 -20.56 34.71
C PRO A 333 -4.56 -21.47 35.93
N LYS A 334 -3.92 -21.17 37.07
CA LYS A 334 -4.14 -21.91 38.33
C LYS A 334 -5.56 -21.67 38.84
N ILE A 335 -6.03 -20.43 38.77
CA ILE A 335 -7.40 -20.08 39.13
C ILE A 335 -8.38 -20.75 38.17
N GLU A 336 -8.22 -20.54 36.86
CA GLU A 336 -9.14 -21.07 35.83
C GLU A 336 -9.31 -22.60 35.92
N SER A 337 -8.23 -23.34 36.14
CA SER A 337 -8.27 -24.81 36.18
C SER A 337 -8.91 -25.40 37.45
N ARG A 338 -8.90 -24.66 38.56
CA ARG A 338 -9.32 -25.18 39.87
C ARG A 338 -10.53 -24.50 40.50
N TRP A 339 -10.89 -23.30 40.04
CA TRP A 339 -11.93 -22.48 40.65
C TRP A 339 -13.28 -23.20 40.72
N ALA A 340 -13.79 -23.68 39.57
CA ALA A 340 -15.08 -24.35 39.51
C ALA A 340 -15.06 -25.74 40.19
N SER A 341 -13.99 -26.51 40.01
CA SER A 341 -13.88 -27.89 40.53
C SER A 341 -13.68 -27.95 42.05
N SER A 342 -13.15 -26.89 42.66
CA SER A 342 -12.89 -26.83 44.10
C SER A 342 -13.99 -26.11 44.89
N LYS A 343 -14.97 -25.48 44.20
CA LYS A 343 -16.09 -24.76 44.84
C LYS A 343 -17.19 -25.74 45.26
N ARG A 344 -17.59 -25.68 46.53
CA ARG A 344 -18.71 -26.41 47.11
C ARG A 344 -19.70 -25.45 47.74
N VAL A 345 -20.97 -25.51 47.32
CA VAL A 345 -22.08 -24.78 47.93
C VAL A 345 -22.39 -25.35 49.32
N LEU A 346 -22.43 -24.49 50.34
CA LEU A 346 -22.77 -24.86 51.73
C LEU A 346 -24.18 -24.42 52.11
N VAL A 347 -24.62 -23.29 51.58
CA VAL A 347 -25.95 -22.69 51.76
C VAL A 347 -26.32 -22.02 50.44
N GLU A 348 -27.56 -22.20 50.01
CA GLU A 348 -28.16 -21.46 48.91
C GLU A 348 -29.60 -21.13 49.32
N SER A 349 -30.01 -19.88 49.17
CA SER A 349 -31.35 -19.45 49.56
C SER A 349 -31.82 -18.26 48.75
N LYS A 350 -33.13 -18.24 48.48
CA LYS A 350 -33.86 -17.05 48.03
C LYS A 350 -34.49 -16.36 49.23
N VAL A 351 -34.25 -15.06 49.36
CA VAL A 351 -34.83 -14.18 50.37
C VAL A 351 -36.00 -13.48 49.72
N ALA A 352 -37.19 -13.64 50.30
CA ALA A 352 -38.37 -12.92 49.84
C ALA A 352 -38.20 -11.41 50.01
N GLU A 353 -38.96 -10.62 49.25
CA GLU A 353 -38.94 -9.17 49.32
C GLU A 353 -39.13 -8.64 50.76
N GLY A 354 -38.30 -7.68 51.17
CA GLY A 354 -38.23 -7.14 52.54
C GLY A 354 -37.88 -8.18 53.62
N GLY A 355 -37.61 -9.42 53.22
CA GLY A 355 -37.32 -10.55 54.09
C GLY A 355 -35.85 -10.63 54.50
N SER A 356 -35.57 -11.53 55.43
CA SER A 356 -34.21 -11.79 55.88
C SER A 356 -34.03 -13.26 56.24
N VAL A 357 -32.94 -13.86 55.79
CA VAL A 357 -32.61 -15.27 56.03
C VAL A 357 -31.29 -15.35 56.81
N PRO A 358 -31.29 -15.93 58.03
CA PRO A 358 -30.07 -16.25 58.74
C PRO A 358 -29.46 -17.56 58.21
N PHE A 359 -28.14 -17.70 58.35
CA PHE A 359 -27.44 -18.94 58.08
C PHE A 359 -26.39 -19.24 59.17
N GLU A 360 -26.16 -20.52 59.42
CA GLU A 360 -25.07 -21.00 60.28
C GLU A 360 -24.52 -22.34 59.75
N ARG A 361 -23.19 -22.45 59.65
CA ARG A 361 -22.47 -23.65 59.22
C ARG A 361 -21.19 -23.85 60.00
N LYS A 362 -20.84 -25.10 60.24
CA LYS A 362 -19.53 -25.49 60.78
C LYS A 362 -18.75 -26.24 59.71
N LEU A 363 -17.48 -25.88 59.51
CA LEU A 363 -16.61 -26.51 58.53
C LEU A 363 -15.16 -26.50 59.00
N SER A 364 -14.31 -27.28 58.32
CA SER A 364 -12.85 -27.20 58.48
C SER A 364 -12.28 -26.51 57.26
N VAL A 365 -11.24 -25.69 57.46
CA VAL A 365 -10.52 -25.01 56.38
C VAL A 365 -9.01 -25.21 56.57
N GLU A 366 -8.29 -25.16 55.46
CA GLU A 366 -6.83 -25.01 55.42
C GLU A 366 -6.44 -23.56 55.08
N ARG A 367 -5.22 -23.15 55.46
CA ARG A 367 -4.68 -21.83 55.16
C ARG A 367 -4.64 -21.63 53.65
N GLY A 368 -5.25 -20.55 53.18
CA GLY A 368 -5.37 -20.21 51.76
C GLY A 368 -6.65 -20.68 51.08
N GLU A 369 -7.47 -21.52 51.73
CA GLU A 369 -8.81 -21.83 51.24
C GLU A 369 -9.76 -20.64 51.40
N LEU A 370 -10.84 -20.62 50.60
CA LEU A 370 -11.75 -19.48 50.58
C LEU A 370 -13.17 -19.82 51.03
N LEU A 371 -13.79 -18.87 51.72
CA LEU A 371 -15.23 -18.81 51.88
C LEU A 371 -15.77 -17.67 51.02
N LEU A 372 -16.83 -17.93 50.27
CA LEU A 372 -17.48 -16.96 49.39
C LEU A 372 -18.91 -16.76 49.86
N LEU A 373 -19.28 -15.52 50.16
CA LEU A 373 -20.69 -15.13 50.31
C LEU A 373 -21.09 -14.35 49.06
N THR A 374 -21.82 -15.03 48.17
CA THR A 374 -22.18 -14.57 46.83
C THR A 374 -23.63 -14.13 46.78
N VAL A 375 -23.89 -12.91 46.34
CA VAL A 375 -25.23 -12.44 45.97
C VAL A 375 -25.42 -12.66 44.47
N LEU A 376 -26.49 -13.38 44.12
CA LEU A 376 -26.83 -13.80 42.77
C LEU A 376 -27.89 -12.86 42.18
N PRO A 377 -27.84 -12.55 40.87
CA PRO A 377 -28.88 -11.76 40.23
C PRO A 377 -30.19 -12.53 40.11
N ASN A 378 -31.31 -11.85 40.38
CA ASN A 378 -32.66 -12.34 40.06
C ASN A 378 -33.19 -11.77 38.72
N GLU A 379 -34.46 -11.99 38.40
CA GLU A 379 -35.05 -11.52 37.14
C GLU A 379 -35.04 -9.98 37.07
N ASN A 380 -35.21 -9.29 38.22
CA ASN A 380 -35.18 -7.84 38.34
C ASN A 380 -33.95 -7.30 39.11
N HIS A 381 -32.76 -7.63 38.61
CA HIS A 381 -31.45 -7.24 39.16
C HIS A 381 -31.24 -5.76 39.53
N GLY A 382 -31.92 -4.81 38.90
CA GLY A 382 -31.80 -3.38 39.22
C GLY A 382 -32.20 -3.05 40.67
N ALA A 383 -32.88 -3.98 41.34
CA ALA A 383 -33.39 -3.85 42.68
C ALA A 383 -32.78 -4.81 43.71
N ASP A 384 -31.68 -5.49 43.41
CA ASP A 384 -31.12 -6.52 44.29
C ASP A 384 -30.18 -5.94 45.38
N SER A 385 -30.50 -4.76 45.93
CA SER A 385 -29.72 -4.15 47.03
C SER A 385 -29.80 -5.03 48.27
N THR A 386 -28.71 -5.71 48.60
CA THR A 386 -28.69 -6.77 49.60
C THR A 386 -27.89 -6.34 50.83
N LEU A 387 -28.52 -6.32 52.01
CA LEU A 387 -27.82 -6.16 53.28
C LEU A 387 -27.14 -7.48 53.66
N VAL A 388 -25.86 -7.41 53.98
CA VAL A 388 -25.05 -8.58 54.33
C VAL A 388 -24.43 -8.41 55.71
N GLU A 389 -24.71 -9.37 56.59
CA GLU A 389 -24.05 -9.53 57.88
C GLU A 389 -23.34 -10.88 57.89
N TRP A 390 -22.04 -10.90 58.16
CA TRP A 390 -21.26 -12.13 58.11
C TRP A 390 -20.19 -12.17 59.20
N THR A 391 -20.17 -13.25 59.97
CA THR A 391 -19.23 -13.49 61.06
C THR A 391 -18.66 -14.91 60.99
N ILE A 392 -17.34 -15.01 61.13
CA ILE A 392 -16.59 -16.26 61.11
C ILE A 392 -15.87 -16.38 62.45
N ARG A 393 -16.07 -17.48 63.18
CA ARG A 393 -15.44 -17.74 64.47
C ARG A 393 -14.64 -19.02 64.43
N GLU A 394 -13.41 -18.98 64.90
CA GLU A 394 -12.59 -20.16 65.11
C GLU A 394 -13.10 -20.95 66.33
N ILE A 395 -13.30 -22.26 66.16
CA ILE A 395 -13.79 -23.15 67.23
C ILE A 395 -12.57 -23.62 68.06
N ALA A 396 -12.03 -22.69 68.86
CA ALA A 396 -10.93 -22.90 69.80
C ALA A 396 -11.19 -22.13 71.12
N ALA A 397 -10.47 -22.47 72.20
CA ALA A 397 -10.70 -21.89 73.53
C ALA A 397 -10.43 -20.37 73.60
N ASP A 398 -9.55 -19.87 72.74
CA ASP A 398 -9.16 -18.47 72.53
C ASP A 398 -9.38 -18.03 71.07
N GLY A 399 -10.33 -18.67 70.39
CA GLY A 399 -10.53 -18.56 68.94
C GLY A 399 -10.75 -17.14 68.41
N ARG A 400 -10.15 -16.86 67.25
CA ARG A 400 -10.30 -15.60 66.52
C ARG A 400 -11.73 -15.41 66.01
N THR A 401 -12.16 -14.16 65.91
CA THR A 401 -13.43 -13.78 65.28
C THR A 401 -13.15 -12.76 64.19
N TRP A 402 -13.68 -13.03 62.99
CA TRP A 402 -13.68 -12.13 61.86
C TRP A 402 -15.11 -11.71 61.56
N SER A 403 -15.35 -10.41 61.42
CA SER A 403 -16.66 -9.90 61.05
C SER A 403 -16.57 -8.99 59.84
N LEU A 404 -17.57 -9.06 58.97
CA LEU A 404 -17.72 -8.10 57.87
C LEU A 404 -17.83 -6.66 58.39
N SER A 405 -18.37 -6.47 59.59
CA SER A 405 -18.43 -5.16 60.25
C SER A 405 -17.06 -4.56 60.54
N ASP A 406 -16.01 -5.39 60.68
CA ASP A 406 -14.64 -4.90 60.88
C ASP A 406 -14.08 -4.22 59.63
N LEU A 407 -14.66 -4.49 58.44
CA LEU A 407 -14.22 -3.88 57.17
C LEU A 407 -14.78 -2.47 56.96
N ILE A 408 -15.86 -2.11 57.67
CA ILE A 408 -16.62 -0.88 57.44
C ILE A 408 -15.77 0.40 57.49
N PRO A 409 -14.86 0.58 58.48
CA PRO A 409 -14.02 1.78 58.54
C PRO A 409 -12.94 1.80 57.45
N ASP A 410 -12.56 0.63 56.95
CA ASP A 410 -11.30 0.37 56.24
C ASP A 410 -11.51 -0.08 54.80
N LEU A 411 -12.74 -0.07 54.28
CA LEU A 411 -13.11 -0.54 52.95
C LEU A 411 -12.19 0.00 51.83
N LEU A 412 -11.71 1.23 51.97
CA LEU A 412 -10.88 1.91 50.96
C LEU A 412 -9.38 1.60 51.04
N LYS A 413 -8.92 0.80 52.02
CA LYS A 413 -7.51 0.43 52.14
C LYS A 413 -7.01 -0.41 50.94
N GLY A 414 -7.90 -1.10 50.23
CA GLY A 414 -7.59 -1.85 49.02
C GLY A 414 -8.61 -2.97 48.76
N ASN A 415 -8.57 -3.56 47.57
CA ASN A 415 -9.32 -4.76 47.23
C ASN A 415 -8.44 -5.70 46.36
N SER A 416 -7.69 -6.63 46.94
CA SER A 416 -7.86 -7.22 48.27
C SER A 416 -7.21 -6.44 49.42
N TRP A 417 -7.60 -6.75 50.65
CA TRP A 417 -6.99 -6.22 51.87
C TRP A 417 -6.87 -7.30 52.96
N SER A 418 -5.80 -7.26 53.75
CA SER A 418 -5.58 -8.17 54.88
C SER A 418 -5.89 -7.48 56.21
N ASP A 419 -6.68 -8.14 57.05
CA ASP A 419 -7.04 -7.64 58.36
C ASP A 419 -5.97 -7.90 59.43
N LYS A 420 -6.24 -7.46 60.67
CA LYS A 420 -5.33 -7.59 61.84
C LYS A 420 -5.00 -9.04 62.23
N HIS A 421 -5.77 -10.01 61.75
CA HIS A 421 -5.56 -11.44 62.00
C HIS A 421 -5.05 -12.17 60.75
N GLU A 422 -4.52 -11.41 59.78
CA GLU A 422 -3.97 -11.87 58.50
C GLU A 422 -4.98 -12.52 57.55
N ALA A 423 -6.28 -12.50 57.87
CA ALA A 423 -7.28 -12.95 56.91
C ALA A 423 -7.40 -11.93 55.77
N ARG A 424 -7.49 -12.43 54.54
CA ARG A 424 -7.63 -11.58 53.36
C ARG A 424 -9.09 -11.52 52.92
N TRP A 425 -9.58 -10.29 52.74
CA TRP A 425 -10.89 -9.99 52.23
C TRP A 425 -10.78 -9.47 50.79
N SER A 426 -11.64 -9.99 49.91
CA SER A 426 -11.69 -9.60 48.50
C SER A 426 -13.14 -9.43 48.04
N PHE A 427 -13.40 -8.44 47.21
CA PHE A 427 -14.69 -8.22 46.55
C PHE A 427 -14.55 -8.57 45.09
N LEU A 428 -15.32 -9.58 44.66
CA LEU A 428 -15.15 -10.25 43.39
C LEU A 428 -16.47 -10.32 42.63
N GLU A 429 -16.40 -10.29 41.30
CA GLU A 429 -17.43 -10.81 40.41
C GLU A 429 -17.05 -12.25 40.04
N THR A 430 -17.98 -13.22 40.10
CA THR A 430 -17.64 -14.65 40.09
C THR A 430 -18.43 -15.53 39.10
N THR A 431 -18.74 -15.04 37.91
CA THR A 431 -19.48 -15.81 36.87
C THR A 431 -18.69 -17.01 36.32
N SER A 432 -17.39 -16.85 36.08
CA SER A 432 -16.51 -17.91 35.57
C SER A 432 -15.18 -17.93 36.30
N THR A 433 -14.29 -17.00 35.95
CA THR A 433 -13.04 -16.71 36.65
C THR A 433 -13.26 -15.48 37.53
N PRO A 434 -12.86 -15.47 38.81
CA PRO A 434 -13.06 -14.35 39.71
C PRO A 434 -12.36 -13.09 39.18
N ALA A 435 -13.12 -12.00 39.07
CA ALA A 435 -12.62 -10.68 38.71
C ALA A 435 -12.76 -9.74 39.91
N PHE A 436 -11.72 -8.97 40.24
CA PHE A 436 -11.78 -7.98 41.31
C PHE A 436 -12.69 -6.81 40.91
N LEU A 437 -13.44 -6.29 41.87
CA LEU A 437 -14.05 -4.96 41.74
C LEU A 437 -12.93 -3.92 41.84
N THR A 438 -12.61 -3.26 40.72
CA THR A 438 -11.42 -2.40 40.59
C THR A 438 -11.72 -0.92 40.73
N GLU A 439 -12.97 -0.50 40.58
CA GLU A 439 -13.37 0.91 40.69
C GLU A 439 -13.65 1.25 42.14
N ARG A 440 -12.77 2.05 42.76
CA ARG A 440 -12.93 2.56 44.11
C ARG A 440 -13.69 3.89 44.07
N ARG A 441 -14.74 4.04 44.88
CA ARG A 441 -15.38 5.33 45.14
C ARG A 441 -15.37 5.62 46.64
N ASP A 442 -14.78 6.76 46.99
CA ASP A 442 -14.70 7.29 48.34
C ASP A 442 -15.90 8.15 48.74
N SER A 443 -16.77 8.46 47.78
CA SER A 443 -18.09 9.06 47.96
C SER A 443 -19.07 8.46 46.94
N ASN A 444 -20.32 8.23 47.35
CA ASN A 444 -21.41 7.87 46.45
C ASN A 444 -22.63 8.73 46.77
N ALA A 445 -23.36 9.16 45.74
CA ALA A 445 -24.51 10.05 45.87
C ALA A 445 -24.21 11.31 46.71
N GLY A 446 -22.99 11.85 46.59
CA GLY A 446 -22.53 13.04 47.32
C GLY A 446 -22.22 12.82 48.81
N ARG A 447 -22.16 11.57 49.29
CA ARG A 447 -21.93 11.25 50.71
C ARG A 447 -20.60 10.54 50.90
N ALA A 448 -19.64 11.19 51.56
CA ALA A 448 -18.32 10.62 51.86
C ALA A 448 -18.39 9.43 52.84
N GLU A 449 -19.50 9.30 53.58
CA GLU A 449 -19.78 8.18 54.46
C GLU A 449 -20.22 6.92 53.69
N LEU A 450 -20.66 7.06 52.44
CA LEU A 450 -21.08 5.96 51.56
C LEU A 450 -19.99 5.62 50.54
N LYS A 451 -19.22 4.56 50.84
CA LYS A 451 -18.03 4.17 50.07
C LYS A 451 -18.29 2.89 49.30
N SER A 452 -17.62 2.68 48.16
CA SER A 452 -17.85 1.46 47.36
C SER A 452 -16.64 0.96 46.56
N TRP A 453 -16.73 -0.31 46.18
CA TRP A 453 -15.97 -0.93 45.08
C TRP A 453 -16.93 -1.47 44.03
N SER A 454 -16.65 -1.26 42.74
CA SER A 454 -17.50 -1.75 41.63
C SER A 454 -16.68 -2.18 40.40
N LEU A 455 -17.37 -2.74 39.40
CA LEU A 455 -16.87 -2.83 38.02
C LEU A 455 -17.92 -2.21 37.08
N GLY A 456 -17.80 -0.90 36.83
CA GLY A 456 -18.84 -0.04 36.24
C GLY A 456 -19.82 0.49 37.31
N SER A 457 -21.10 0.59 36.95
CA SER A 457 -22.17 0.89 37.93
C SER A 457 -22.43 -0.31 38.85
N GLU A 458 -22.45 -1.50 38.25
CA GLU A 458 -22.74 -2.78 38.90
C GLU A 458 -21.90 -3.86 38.19
N PRO A 459 -21.43 -4.87 38.91
CA PRO A 459 -21.83 -5.24 40.25
C PRO A 459 -20.98 -4.49 41.29
N SER A 460 -21.51 -4.26 42.50
CA SER A 460 -20.92 -3.36 43.49
C SER A 460 -21.01 -3.86 44.93
N VAL A 461 -20.08 -3.38 45.74
CA VAL A 461 -20.04 -3.50 47.19
C VAL A 461 -20.00 -2.10 47.77
N PHE A 462 -20.90 -1.77 48.68
CA PHE A 462 -20.92 -0.45 49.33
C PHE A 462 -21.14 -0.55 50.83
N VAL A 463 -20.65 0.46 51.54
CA VAL A 463 -20.68 0.54 53.00
C VAL A 463 -21.24 1.89 53.43
N ASN A 464 -22.24 1.85 54.31
CA ASN A 464 -22.58 3.01 55.13
C ASN A 464 -21.66 3.04 56.35
N SER A 465 -20.67 3.94 56.35
CA SER A 465 -19.75 4.13 57.47
C SER A 465 -20.21 5.15 58.52
N ALA A 466 -21.35 5.81 58.30
CA ALA A 466 -21.93 6.78 59.23
C ALA A 466 -22.43 6.11 60.52
N ALA A 467 -22.54 6.92 61.57
CA ALA A 467 -23.19 6.53 62.83
C ALA A 467 -24.72 6.57 62.76
N GLU A 468 -25.28 7.01 61.63
CA GLU A 468 -26.71 7.15 61.39
C GLU A 468 -27.15 6.42 60.11
N ASP A 469 -28.45 6.18 59.99
CA ASP A 469 -29.05 5.58 58.80
C ASP A 469 -28.96 6.58 57.64
N LEU A 470 -28.49 6.13 56.48
CA LEU A 470 -28.45 6.96 55.27
C LEU A 470 -29.65 6.67 54.39
N GLN A 471 -30.34 7.72 53.95
CA GLN A 471 -31.35 7.62 52.90
C GLN A 471 -30.73 8.00 51.55
N VAL A 472 -30.57 7.01 50.68
CA VAL A 472 -30.17 7.18 49.28
C VAL A 472 -31.30 6.69 48.38
N TRP A 473 -31.07 5.75 47.46
CA TRP A 473 -32.13 5.03 46.75
C TRP A 473 -32.90 4.07 47.66
N THR A 474 -32.29 3.66 48.77
CA THR A 474 -32.91 2.87 49.85
C THR A 474 -32.45 3.37 51.22
N LYS A 475 -33.06 2.85 52.28
CA LYS A 475 -32.62 3.06 53.66
C LYS A 475 -31.45 2.14 53.96
N LEU A 476 -30.26 2.71 54.15
CA LEU A 476 -29.05 2.00 54.52
C LEU A 476 -28.77 2.20 56.02
N PRO A 477 -29.02 1.17 56.88
CA PRO A 477 -28.68 1.24 58.29
C PRO A 477 -27.30 1.79 58.62
N ALA A 478 -27.15 2.48 59.76
CA ALA A 478 -25.84 2.89 60.26
C ALA A 478 -24.87 1.71 60.32
N ARG A 479 -23.59 1.92 59.95
CA ARG A 479 -22.53 0.91 60.03
C ARG A 479 -22.94 -0.44 59.43
N SER A 480 -23.36 -0.43 58.18
CA SER A 480 -23.80 -1.63 57.48
C SER A 480 -23.15 -1.78 56.10
N PHE A 481 -23.16 -3.03 55.63
CA PHE A 481 -22.47 -3.48 54.43
C PHE A 481 -23.49 -4.04 53.44
N PHE A 482 -23.38 -3.62 52.19
CA PHE A 482 -24.33 -4.01 51.14
C PHE A 482 -23.64 -4.45 49.88
N VAL A 483 -24.38 -5.23 49.12
CA VAL A 483 -23.96 -5.82 47.87
C VAL A 483 -25.06 -5.63 46.86
N HIS A 484 -24.69 -5.34 45.61
CA HIS A 484 -25.62 -5.21 44.51
C HIS A 484 -25.08 -5.94 43.26
N PRO A 485 -25.71 -7.04 42.82
CA PRO A 485 -25.30 -7.78 41.63
C PRO A 485 -25.73 -7.07 40.34
N GLY A 486 -24.98 -7.26 39.25
CA GLY A 486 -25.42 -6.83 37.93
C GLY A 486 -26.26 -7.92 37.23
N PRO A 487 -26.91 -7.62 36.09
CA PRO A 487 -27.94 -8.49 35.45
C PRO A 487 -27.55 -9.95 35.22
N LYS A 488 -26.25 -10.23 35.06
CA LYS A 488 -25.68 -11.57 34.91
C LYS A 488 -24.35 -11.71 35.65
N ARG A 489 -24.15 -10.87 36.67
CA ARG A 489 -22.84 -10.61 37.27
C ARG A 489 -22.97 -10.68 38.80
N PRO A 490 -22.83 -11.87 39.40
CA PRO A 490 -22.93 -12.02 40.85
C PRO A 490 -21.76 -11.34 41.56
N VAL A 491 -21.98 -10.84 42.77
CA VAL A 491 -20.91 -10.31 43.62
C VAL A 491 -20.62 -11.28 44.74
N SER A 492 -19.35 -11.55 44.97
CA SER A 492 -18.88 -12.33 46.10
C SER A 492 -18.04 -11.47 47.05
N ILE A 493 -18.36 -11.57 48.34
CA ILE A 493 -17.43 -11.22 49.41
C ILE A 493 -16.64 -12.49 49.73
N ALA A 494 -15.33 -12.46 49.46
CA ALA A 494 -14.45 -13.58 49.68
C ALA A 494 -13.60 -13.38 50.94
N TRP A 495 -13.54 -14.40 51.78
CA TRP A 495 -12.64 -14.49 52.93
C TRP A 495 -11.63 -15.61 52.67
N THR A 496 -10.34 -15.30 52.72
CA THR A 496 -9.26 -16.28 52.57
C THR A 496 -8.72 -16.67 53.93
N SER A 497 -8.69 -17.97 54.23
CA SER A 497 -8.31 -18.47 55.53
C SER A 497 -6.84 -18.18 55.86
N PRO A 498 -6.53 -17.55 57.00
CA PRO A 498 -5.16 -17.41 57.48
C PRO A 498 -4.68 -18.65 58.26
N ILE A 499 -5.55 -19.66 58.47
CA ILE A 499 -5.34 -20.74 59.43
C ILE A 499 -5.73 -22.12 58.89
N ASP A 500 -5.20 -23.15 59.53
CA ASP A 500 -5.70 -24.51 59.47
C ASP A 500 -6.58 -24.74 60.71
N GLY A 501 -7.89 -24.96 60.53
CA GLY A 501 -8.77 -25.04 61.70
C GLY A 501 -10.25 -25.25 61.41
N LYS A 502 -11.02 -25.40 62.50
CA LYS A 502 -12.48 -25.52 62.45
C LYS A 502 -13.13 -24.18 62.67
N LEU A 503 -14.09 -23.83 61.82
CA LEU A 503 -14.81 -22.57 61.83
C LEU A 503 -16.30 -22.78 62.10
N SER A 504 -16.90 -21.83 62.80
CA SER A 504 -18.34 -21.59 62.85
C SER A 504 -18.63 -20.32 62.07
N VAL A 505 -19.33 -20.45 60.95
CA VAL A 505 -19.66 -19.36 60.04
C VAL A 505 -21.15 -19.07 60.19
N SER A 506 -21.49 -17.84 60.55
CA SER A 506 -22.87 -17.42 60.76
C SER A 506 -23.10 -16.03 60.20
N GLY A 507 -24.31 -15.76 59.74
CA GLY A 507 -24.65 -14.46 59.19
C GLY A 507 -26.12 -14.33 58.85
N ARG A 508 -26.44 -13.22 58.22
CA ARG A 508 -27.78 -12.87 57.79
C ARG A 508 -27.70 -12.13 56.47
N VAL A 509 -28.54 -12.53 55.53
CA VAL A 509 -28.75 -11.82 54.27
C VAL A 509 -30.17 -11.27 54.29
N ALA A 510 -30.35 -10.00 53.92
CA ALA A 510 -31.65 -9.38 53.86
C ALA A 510 -31.82 -8.61 52.56
N ASP A 511 -33.02 -8.66 51.99
CA ASP A 511 -33.42 -7.74 50.95
C ASP A 511 -33.52 -6.34 51.56
N ALA A 512 -32.84 -5.38 50.95
CA ALA A 512 -32.78 -3.99 51.42
C ALA A 512 -33.31 -3.01 50.37
N HIS A 513 -34.01 -3.47 49.33
CA HIS A 513 -34.62 -2.60 48.34
C HIS A 513 -36.04 -2.17 48.75
N PRO A 514 -36.47 -0.92 48.48
CA PRO A 514 -37.74 -0.40 48.99
C PRO A 514 -38.96 -0.69 48.10
N ALA A 515 -38.80 -1.46 47.02
CA ALA A 515 -39.85 -1.67 46.01
C ALA A 515 -40.25 -3.16 45.85
N GLY A 516 -41.56 -3.34 45.62
CA GLY A 516 -42.38 -4.54 45.34
C GLY A 516 -41.90 -5.59 44.35
N LEU A 517 -40.65 -6.07 44.42
CA LEU A 517 -39.97 -6.80 43.34
C LEU A 517 -39.72 -8.29 43.67
N ASP A 518 -38.66 -8.93 43.18
CA ASP A 518 -38.49 -10.41 43.21
C ASP A 518 -37.56 -10.96 44.30
N GLY A 519 -37.16 -10.10 45.25
CA GLY A 519 -36.31 -10.43 46.40
C GLY A 519 -34.83 -10.60 46.03
N VAL A 520 -34.03 -11.19 46.92
CA VAL A 520 -32.58 -11.39 46.68
C VAL A 520 -32.18 -12.85 46.81
N SER A 521 -31.22 -13.32 46.02
CA SER A 521 -30.71 -14.70 46.11
C SER A 521 -29.25 -14.69 46.54
N PHE A 522 -28.86 -15.63 47.41
CA PHE A 522 -27.47 -15.74 47.84
C PHE A 522 -27.00 -17.19 48.01
N GLU A 523 -25.69 -17.34 47.95
CA GLU A 523 -24.96 -18.59 48.14
C GLU A 523 -23.80 -18.37 49.12
N LEU A 524 -23.63 -19.27 50.09
CA LEU A 524 -22.38 -19.40 50.85
C LEU A 524 -21.63 -20.63 50.33
N SER A 525 -20.40 -20.46 49.87
CA SER A 525 -19.58 -21.53 49.30
C SER A 525 -18.22 -21.64 49.99
N HIS A 526 -17.65 -22.84 49.96
CA HIS A 526 -16.27 -23.12 50.35
C HIS A 526 -15.47 -23.54 49.11
N VAL A 527 -14.34 -22.90 48.87
CA VAL A 527 -13.39 -23.26 47.83
C VAL A 527 -12.23 -23.99 48.49
N ALA A 528 -12.25 -25.33 48.41
CA ALA A 528 -11.31 -26.22 49.07
C ALA A 528 -10.00 -26.36 48.27
N ALA A 529 -9.25 -25.27 48.18
CA ALA A 529 -8.02 -25.17 47.41
C ALA A 529 -7.04 -24.17 48.05
N PRO A 530 -6.10 -24.62 48.90
CA PRO A 530 -5.16 -23.76 49.63
C PRO A 530 -4.30 -22.86 48.74
N ASP A 531 -3.92 -23.35 47.56
CA ASP A 531 -3.14 -22.65 46.54
C ASP A 531 -3.90 -21.51 45.85
N LEU A 532 -5.24 -21.54 45.85
CA LEU A 532 -6.04 -20.49 45.23
C LEU A 532 -6.01 -19.17 46.02
N GLY A 533 -5.83 -19.22 47.35
CA GLY A 533 -5.70 -18.02 48.16
C GLY A 533 -4.47 -17.17 47.80
N GLN A 534 -3.33 -17.82 47.51
CA GLN A 534 -2.14 -17.13 47.04
C GLN A 534 -2.27 -16.70 45.57
N ALA A 535 -2.85 -17.55 44.71
CA ALA A 535 -3.08 -17.18 43.31
C ALA A 535 -4.00 -15.95 43.17
N LEU A 536 -5.04 -15.84 44.01
CA LEU A 536 -5.90 -14.65 44.08
C LEU A 536 -5.17 -13.43 44.62
N ALA A 537 -4.23 -13.61 45.56
CA ALA A 537 -3.38 -12.53 46.06
C ALA A 537 -2.55 -11.91 44.93
N ASP A 538 -1.88 -12.78 44.16
CA ASP A 538 -1.03 -12.42 43.02
C ASP A 538 -1.85 -11.80 41.86
N LEU A 539 -3.17 -12.05 41.83
CA LEU A 539 -4.10 -11.41 40.90
C LEU A 539 -4.60 -10.02 41.40
N SER A 540 -4.68 -9.84 42.73
CA SER A 540 -5.27 -8.66 43.40
C SER A 540 -4.37 -7.43 43.48
N SER A 541 -3.06 -7.60 43.37
CA SER A 541 -2.04 -6.52 43.41
C SER A 541 -2.26 -5.41 42.37
N ALA A 542 -3.18 -5.62 41.42
CA ALA A 542 -3.59 -4.68 40.39
C ALA A 542 -4.70 -3.69 40.80
N SER A 543 -5.34 -3.81 41.98
CA SER A 543 -6.41 -2.86 42.40
C SER A 543 -5.88 -1.52 42.92
N THR A 544 -4.57 -1.40 43.10
CA THR A 544 -3.86 -0.16 43.41
C THR A 544 -3.20 0.34 42.13
N ASP A 545 -3.45 1.61 41.75
CA ASP A 545 -2.89 2.26 40.56
C ASP A 545 -1.40 1.92 40.36
N MET A 546 -1.11 0.98 39.47
CA MET A 546 0.26 0.69 39.07
C MET A 546 0.71 1.75 38.08
N SER A 547 1.71 2.55 38.45
CA SER A 547 2.33 3.46 37.50
C SER A 547 3.12 2.67 36.46
N ASP A 548 2.65 2.66 35.22
CA ASP A 548 3.40 2.27 34.02
C ASP A 548 4.82 2.90 34.10
N PRO A 549 5.91 2.13 33.95
CA PRO A 549 7.26 2.69 33.96
C PRO A 549 7.49 3.76 32.88
N GLY A 550 6.64 3.81 31.84
CA GLY A 550 6.73 4.76 30.74
C GLY A 550 7.87 4.44 29.77
N LEU A 551 8.07 5.32 28.79
CA LEU A 551 9.15 5.17 27.80
C LEU A 551 10.54 5.23 28.45
N ALA A 552 11.45 4.40 27.96
CA ALA A 552 12.85 4.43 28.40
C ALA A 552 13.48 5.82 28.12
N PRO A 553 14.14 6.45 29.11
CA PRO A 553 14.78 7.77 28.96
C PRO A 553 15.95 7.85 27.97
N ALA A 554 16.37 6.72 27.36
CA ALA A 554 17.45 6.62 26.39
C ALA A 554 17.33 5.32 25.55
N MET A 555 16.27 5.19 24.75
CA MET A 555 15.97 3.96 23.98
C MET A 555 17.13 3.48 23.08
N LEU A 556 17.78 4.41 22.37
CA LEU A 556 18.89 4.06 21.47
C LEU A 556 20.12 3.55 22.23
N ASP A 557 20.35 4.04 23.45
CA ASP A 557 21.49 3.62 24.26
C ASP A 557 21.31 2.20 24.80
N ILE A 558 20.08 1.78 25.14
CA ILE A 558 19.77 0.37 25.47
C ILE A 558 20.16 -0.55 24.28
N ILE A 559 19.84 -0.13 23.06
CA ILE A 559 20.14 -0.91 21.85
C ILE A 559 21.64 -0.96 21.59
N ARG A 560 22.34 0.16 21.79
CA ARG A 560 23.82 0.23 21.69
C ARG A 560 24.49 -0.64 22.74
N GLU A 561 24.02 -0.66 23.99
CA GLU A 561 24.50 -1.57 25.04
C GLU A 561 24.38 -3.04 24.60
N LYS A 562 23.20 -3.44 24.12
CA LYS A 562 22.96 -4.80 23.61
C LYS A 562 23.83 -5.12 22.40
N TRP A 563 23.98 -4.17 21.48
CA TRP A 563 24.83 -4.33 20.30
C TRP A 563 26.29 -4.51 20.67
N ARG A 564 26.85 -3.69 21.59
CA ARG A 564 28.23 -3.83 22.07
C ARG A 564 28.47 -5.17 22.74
N ALA A 565 27.53 -5.65 23.55
CA ALA A 565 27.61 -6.92 24.25
C ALA A 565 27.47 -8.14 23.31
N ALA A 566 26.72 -8.01 22.22
CA ALA A 566 26.56 -9.06 21.22
C ALA A 566 27.85 -9.28 20.41
N THR A 567 28.16 -10.55 20.14
CA THR A 567 29.31 -10.96 19.31
C THR A 567 28.88 -11.19 17.85
N THR A 568 28.13 -12.26 17.58
CA THR A 568 27.67 -12.61 16.23
C THR A 568 26.15 -12.79 16.12
N ASP A 569 25.48 -13.08 17.23
CA ASP A 569 24.02 -13.28 17.26
C ASP A 569 23.27 -11.93 17.35
N PRO A 570 22.44 -11.56 16.35
CA PRO A 570 21.68 -10.34 16.36
C PRO A 570 20.43 -10.39 17.26
N ALA A 571 19.98 -11.57 17.71
CA ALA A 571 18.70 -11.73 18.41
C ALA A 571 18.51 -10.79 19.61
N PRO A 572 19.49 -10.61 20.53
CA PRO A 572 19.33 -9.69 21.66
C PRO A 572 19.19 -8.21 21.26
N VAL A 573 19.77 -7.83 20.12
CA VAL A 573 19.69 -6.46 19.58
C VAL A 573 18.33 -6.25 18.91
N LEU A 574 17.88 -7.23 18.12
CA LEU A 574 16.57 -7.19 17.47
C LEU A 574 15.43 -7.20 18.48
N GLU A 575 15.53 -7.97 19.56
CA GLU A 575 14.56 -7.97 20.66
C GLU A 575 14.48 -6.61 21.35
N ALA A 576 15.62 -5.95 21.59
CA ALA A 576 15.66 -4.61 22.17
C ALA A 576 15.04 -3.55 21.25
N ILE A 577 15.31 -3.62 19.93
CA ILE A 577 14.68 -2.76 18.93
C ILE A 577 13.16 -2.99 18.93
N LYS A 578 12.72 -4.25 18.90
CA LYS A 578 11.30 -4.60 18.88
C LYS A 578 10.58 -4.14 20.15
N SER A 579 11.20 -4.32 21.32
CA SER A 579 10.65 -3.82 22.58
C SER A 579 10.49 -2.30 22.58
N ALA A 580 11.45 -1.56 22.04
CA ALA A 580 11.35 -0.11 21.89
C ALA A 580 10.27 0.31 20.90
N GLN A 581 10.12 -0.41 19.77
CA GLN A 581 8.98 -0.23 18.85
C GLN A 581 7.65 -0.48 19.56
N ASP A 582 7.55 -1.54 20.36
CA ASP A 582 6.31 -1.91 21.04
C ASP A 582 5.93 -0.89 22.13
N GLN A 583 6.91 -0.37 22.87
CA GLN A 583 6.69 0.73 23.82
C GLN A 583 6.22 2.02 23.13
N LEU A 584 6.71 2.30 21.91
CA LEU A 584 6.32 3.48 21.14
C LEU A 584 4.98 3.31 20.40
N PHE A 585 4.63 2.10 19.95
CA PHE A 585 3.56 1.88 18.97
C PHE A 585 2.44 0.90 19.40
N GLN A 586 2.63 0.01 20.39
CA GLN A 586 1.65 -1.05 20.72
C GLN A 586 0.63 -0.72 21.82
N SER A 587 0.88 0.24 22.73
CA SER A 587 -0.22 0.72 23.58
C SER A 587 -1.24 1.39 22.68
N ASN A 588 -2.55 1.08 22.80
CA ASN A 588 -3.65 1.77 22.09
C ASN A 588 -3.19 3.19 21.73
N TYR A 589 -2.94 3.46 20.44
CA TYR A 589 -2.16 4.61 19.94
C TYR A 589 -2.37 5.91 20.73
N LYS A 590 -3.60 6.11 21.24
CA LYS A 590 -4.03 7.09 22.25
C LYS A 590 -3.00 7.48 23.34
N LYS A 591 -2.35 6.55 24.06
CA LYS A 591 -1.51 6.90 25.25
C LYS A 591 -0.22 7.65 24.92
N ASN A 592 0.48 7.28 23.84
CA ASN A 592 1.78 7.84 23.45
C ASN A 592 1.77 8.53 22.07
N ALA A 593 0.60 8.73 21.45
CA ALA A 593 0.44 9.28 20.09
C ALA A 593 1.23 10.58 19.83
N ALA A 594 1.32 11.47 20.82
CA ALA A 594 2.05 12.72 20.67
C ALA A 594 3.58 12.54 20.51
N ILE A 595 4.10 11.42 20.97
CA ILE A 595 5.51 11.03 20.87
C ILE A 595 5.69 10.10 19.66
N ALA A 596 4.69 9.27 19.33
CA ALA A 596 4.63 8.28 18.23
C ALA A 596 4.36 8.90 16.83
N VAL A 597 5.06 9.97 16.53
CA VAL A 597 5.02 10.70 15.27
C VAL A 597 5.74 9.95 14.12
N GLY A 598 5.04 9.04 13.43
CA GLY A 598 5.54 8.23 12.30
C GLY A 598 4.77 6.90 12.15
N ASN A 599 4.95 6.20 11.02
CA ASN A 599 3.98 5.25 10.44
C ASN A 599 3.35 4.20 11.36
N GLY A 600 2.23 4.64 11.96
CA GLY A 600 0.98 3.90 12.16
C GLY A 600 -0.21 4.87 12.27
N PHE A 601 -0.55 5.50 11.13
CA PHE A 601 -1.31 6.75 10.82
C PHE A 601 -2.79 6.87 11.34
N PRO A 602 -3.62 7.96 11.08
CA PRO A 602 -3.66 8.77 9.84
C PRO A 602 -4.03 10.28 9.85
N ALA A 603 -3.30 11.16 9.14
CA ALA A 603 -3.61 12.59 8.80
C ALA A 603 -3.81 13.60 9.96
N TRP A 604 -4.49 13.19 11.03
CA TRP A 604 -4.71 13.93 12.27
C TRP A 604 -3.43 14.10 13.11
N GLU A 605 -2.38 13.37 12.76
CA GLU A 605 -1.11 13.35 13.49
C GLU A 605 -0.04 14.22 12.87
N GLU A 606 -0.02 14.42 11.55
CA GLU A 606 0.81 15.46 10.95
C GLU A 606 0.28 16.86 11.31
N LEU A 607 -1.04 16.95 11.39
CA LEU A 607 -1.77 18.05 11.95
C LEU A 607 -1.46 18.29 13.43
N ARG A 608 -1.15 17.24 14.23
CA ARG A 608 -0.53 17.40 15.55
C ARG A 608 0.96 17.72 15.48
N ARG A 609 1.70 17.33 14.43
CA ARG A 609 3.16 17.41 14.27
C ARG A 609 3.66 18.79 13.80
N VAL A 610 3.00 19.38 12.81
CA VAL A 610 3.21 20.76 12.35
C VAL A 610 2.79 21.71 13.47
N VAL A 611 1.62 21.44 14.04
CA VAL A 611 1.10 22.21 15.17
C VAL A 611 1.96 22.00 16.41
N ALA A 612 2.49 20.81 16.71
CA ALA A 612 3.44 20.62 17.81
C ALA A 612 4.78 21.31 17.55
N ARG A 613 5.31 21.33 16.32
CA ARG A 613 6.55 22.06 16.00
C ARG A 613 6.36 23.58 16.15
N GLU A 614 5.30 24.14 15.59
CA GLU A 614 5.00 25.57 15.72
C GLU A 614 4.58 25.95 17.15
N ARG A 615 3.86 25.07 17.87
CA ARG A 615 3.52 25.24 19.29
C ARG A 615 4.71 25.05 20.23
N VAL A 616 5.69 24.19 19.94
CA VAL A 616 6.90 24.05 20.78
C VAL A 616 7.77 25.30 20.67
N GLN A 617 7.87 25.89 19.47
CA GLN A 617 8.54 27.18 19.30
C GLN A 617 7.74 28.37 19.88
N GLY A 618 6.40 28.32 19.85
CA GLY A 618 5.51 29.34 20.44
C GLY A 618 5.37 29.27 21.97
N ALA A 619 5.10 28.10 22.53
CA ALA A 619 4.86 27.87 23.97
C ALA A 619 6.13 27.97 24.82
N ALA A 620 7.32 27.88 24.22
CA ALA A 620 8.58 28.16 24.91
C ALA A 620 8.73 29.64 25.32
N ARG A 621 7.81 30.54 24.89
CA ARG A 621 7.89 31.98 25.12
C ARG A 621 7.05 32.49 26.32
N GLU A 622 5.97 31.80 26.74
CA GLU A 622 5.07 32.31 27.80
C GLU A 622 4.53 31.20 28.75
N PRO A 623 4.76 31.29 30.08
CA PRO A 623 4.31 30.30 31.07
C PRO A 623 2.86 30.54 31.56
N LEU A 624 1.88 30.47 30.65
CA LEU A 624 0.45 30.61 31.01
C LEU A 624 -0.26 29.25 31.05
N PHE A 625 -1.18 29.09 32.01
CA PHE A 625 -2.11 27.96 32.13
C PHE A 625 -3.54 28.46 32.01
N ARG A 626 -4.43 27.66 31.41
CA ARG A 626 -5.86 27.96 31.31
C ARG A 626 -6.70 26.80 31.80
N MET A 627 -7.72 27.08 32.58
CA MET A 627 -8.71 26.13 33.06
C MET A 627 -10.04 26.41 32.36
N VAL A 628 -10.59 25.42 31.65
CA VAL A 628 -11.83 25.56 30.87
C VAL A 628 -12.75 24.38 31.17
N ALA A 629 -14.05 24.64 31.29
CA ALA A 629 -15.07 23.66 31.65
C ALA A 629 -16.25 23.74 30.65
N LEU A 630 -16.47 22.74 29.78
CA LEU A 630 -17.52 22.77 28.74
C LEU A 630 -18.25 21.41 28.57
N PRO A 631 -19.52 21.36 28.13
CA PRO A 631 -20.47 22.46 27.89
C PRO A 631 -21.18 22.96 29.16
N ALA A 632 -21.92 24.07 29.01
CA ALA A 632 -22.61 24.77 30.10
C ALA A 632 -24.10 24.37 30.19
N GLN A 633 -24.51 23.86 31.36
CA GLN A 633 -25.88 23.97 31.85
C GLN A 633 -25.93 25.09 32.92
N PRO A 634 -27.07 25.78 33.11
CA PRO A 634 -27.24 26.71 34.22
C PRO A 634 -26.92 26.05 35.56
N ASP A 635 -26.35 26.80 36.50
CA ASP A 635 -26.03 26.36 37.87
C ASP A 635 -25.05 25.18 38.02
N THR A 636 -24.25 24.89 36.98
CA THR A 636 -23.17 23.90 37.07
C THR A 636 -21.84 24.55 37.46
N PHE A 637 -21.21 24.12 38.56
CA PHE A 637 -19.87 24.58 38.96
C PHE A 637 -18.86 23.42 38.98
N VAL A 638 -17.63 23.74 38.61
CA VAL A 638 -16.49 22.82 38.61
C VAL A 638 -15.58 23.16 39.77
N VAL A 639 -15.27 22.15 40.58
CA VAL A 639 -14.35 22.20 41.71
C VAL A 639 -12.98 21.72 41.24
N TRP A 640 -11.98 22.59 41.31
CA TRP A 640 -10.59 22.30 40.99
C TRP A 640 -9.79 22.21 42.29
N ASP A 641 -9.75 21.03 42.88
CA ASP A 641 -9.09 20.77 44.15
C ASP A 641 -7.60 20.42 43.97
N ARG A 642 -6.81 20.73 45.02
CA ARG A 642 -5.36 20.43 45.10
C ARG A 642 -4.57 20.77 43.83
N LEU A 643 -4.79 21.96 43.27
CA LEU A 643 -4.01 22.48 42.14
C LEU A 643 -2.51 22.54 42.50
N ARG A 644 -1.65 21.80 41.80
CA ARG A 644 -0.26 21.53 42.22
C ARG A 644 0.74 21.30 41.09
N LEU A 645 2.01 21.63 41.33
CA LEU A 645 3.13 21.31 40.44
C LEU A 645 3.93 20.10 40.95
N GLU A 646 4.09 19.06 40.14
CA GLU A 646 4.78 17.80 40.50
C GLU A 646 5.95 17.51 39.52
N GLY A 647 6.99 16.78 39.95
CA GLY A 647 8.08 16.31 39.07
C GLY A 647 9.40 17.10 39.17
N GLY A 648 10.40 16.66 38.40
CA GLY A 648 11.73 17.31 38.33
C GLY A 648 12.51 17.28 39.64
N ASP A 649 12.71 16.10 40.24
CA ASP A 649 13.47 15.80 41.47
C ASP A 649 13.15 16.63 42.74
N GLY A 650 12.18 17.55 42.67
CA GLY A 650 11.74 18.35 43.82
C GLY A 650 10.35 17.97 44.33
N PRO A 651 9.99 18.40 45.55
CA PRO A 651 8.71 18.07 46.18
C PRO A 651 7.53 18.72 45.43
N PRO A 652 6.33 18.11 45.48
CA PRO A 652 5.09 18.71 44.98
C PRO A 652 4.85 20.10 45.59
N LEU A 653 4.41 21.06 44.78
CA LEU A 653 4.04 22.40 45.23
C LEU A 653 2.54 22.60 45.07
N VAL A 654 1.77 22.47 46.16
CA VAL A 654 0.31 22.67 46.16
C VAL A 654 0.01 24.16 46.32
N PHE A 655 -0.72 24.75 45.37
CA PHE A 655 -0.84 26.22 45.27
C PHE A 655 -1.48 26.83 46.52
N ALA A 656 -2.53 26.21 47.05
CA ALA A 656 -3.23 26.68 48.25
C ALA A 656 -2.41 26.60 49.55
N GLU A 657 -1.35 25.77 49.59
CA GLU A 657 -0.51 25.56 50.78
C GLU A 657 0.67 26.55 50.85
N HIS A 658 0.85 27.36 49.82
CA HIS A 658 1.94 28.32 49.70
C HIS A 658 1.37 29.74 49.55
N PRO A 659 1.45 30.61 50.59
CA PRO A 659 0.81 31.93 50.59
C PRO A 659 1.15 32.81 49.39
N GLU A 660 2.40 32.72 48.90
CA GLU A 660 2.85 33.48 47.73
C GLU A 660 2.26 32.95 46.40
N LEU A 661 2.01 31.64 46.29
CA LEU A 661 1.34 31.03 45.13
C LEU A 661 -0.16 31.33 45.17
N THR A 662 -0.79 31.19 46.33
CA THR A 662 -2.19 31.57 46.58
C THR A 662 -2.45 32.99 46.09
N ALA A 663 -1.65 33.97 46.52
CA ALA A 663 -1.86 35.37 46.16
C ALA A 663 -1.81 35.62 44.64
N VAL A 664 -0.86 35.01 43.93
CA VAL A 664 -0.73 35.17 42.47
C VAL A 664 -1.93 34.56 41.73
N VAL A 665 -2.36 33.37 42.15
CA VAL A 665 -3.46 32.65 41.50
C VAL A 665 -4.81 33.31 41.79
N GLU A 666 -5.06 33.75 43.03
CA GLU A 666 -6.28 34.48 43.39
C GLU A 666 -6.36 35.84 42.66
N GLN A 667 -5.23 36.55 42.56
CA GLN A 667 -5.17 37.81 41.81
C GLN A 667 -5.38 37.61 40.31
N ALA A 668 -4.84 36.53 39.73
CA ALA A 668 -4.97 36.25 38.30
C ALA A 668 -6.38 35.74 37.93
N SER A 669 -7.00 34.93 38.79
CA SER A 669 -8.31 34.31 38.53
C SER A 669 -9.50 35.15 39.00
N GLY A 670 -9.32 36.06 39.96
CA GLY A 670 -10.42 36.75 40.63
C GLY A 670 -11.23 35.86 41.58
N LEU A 671 -10.78 34.63 41.83
CA LEU A 671 -11.40 33.63 42.70
C LEU A 671 -10.57 33.46 43.97
N LYS A 672 -11.17 32.88 45.01
CA LYS A 672 -10.48 32.58 46.28
C LYS A 672 -10.48 31.09 46.55
N PHE A 673 -9.34 30.56 47.01
CA PHE A 673 -9.26 29.17 47.43
C PHE A 673 -10.20 28.92 48.64
N GLY A 674 -10.88 27.79 48.65
CA GLY A 674 -11.84 27.44 49.71
C GLY A 674 -13.15 28.21 49.69
N HIS A 675 -13.43 28.99 48.63
CA HIS A 675 -14.65 29.78 48.53
C HIS A 675 -15.45 29.43 47.28
N HIS A 676 -16.71 29.05 47.48
CA HIS A 676 -17.66 28.85 46.38
C HIS A 676 -18.28 30.20 45.96
N PRO A 677 -18.40 30.52 44.66
CA PRO A 677 -19.00 31.78 44.18
C PRO A 677 -20.42 32.05 44.67
N GLN A 678 -21.19 30.99 44.94
CA GLN A 678 -22.54 31.06 45.53
C GLN A 678 -22.60 30.88 47.06
N GLY A 679 -21.46 30.88 47.76
CA GLY A 679 -21.42 30.75 49.24
C GLY A 679 -21.66 29.33 49.79
N ARG A 680 -21.58 28.31 48.95
CA ARG A 680 -21.67 26.88 49.32
C ARG A 680 -20.36 26.37 49.96
N PRO A 681 -20.36 25.25 50.70
CA PRO A 681 -19.14 24.62 51.19
C PRO A 681 -18.19 24.23 50.04
N ALA A 682 -16.89 24.47 50.21
CA ALA A 682 -15.85 24.09 49.26
C ALA A 682 -14.57 23.62 49.99
N PRO A 683 -13.80 22.67 49.45
CA PRO A 683 -12.52 22.27 50.03
C PRO A 683 -11.54 23.45 50.12
N LYS A 684 -10.76 23.53 51.20
CA LYS A 684 -9.82 24.66 51.44
C LYS A 684 -8.80 24.83 50.32
N SER A 685 -8.42 23.75 49.64
CA SER A 685 -7.48 23.73 48.52
C SER A 685 -8.13 23.93 47.15
N ALA A 686 -9.46 24.11 47.08
CA ALA A 686 -10.19 24.17 45.83
C ALA A 686 -10.42 25.59 45.32
N LEU A 687 -10.29 25.76 44.01
CA LEU A 687 -10.84 26.87 43.24
C LEU A 687 -12.13 26.40 42.58
N VAL A 688 -13.23 27.17 42.72
CA VAL A 688 -14.52 26.80 42.13
C VAL A 688 -14.91 27.77 41.02
N THR A 689 -15.20 27.24 39.84
CA THR A 689 -15.54 28.01 38.63
C THR A 689 -16.90 27.62 38.09
N ALA A 690 -17.72 28.56 37.60
CA ALA A 690 -18.93 28.19 36.86
C ALA A 690 -18.57 27.50 35.53
N ALA A 691 -19.32 26.48 35.11
CA ALA A 691 -19.15 25.84 33.81
C ALA A 691 -19.28 26.88 32.68
N GLY A 692 -18.36 26.85 31.72
CA GLY A 692 -18.20 27.88 30.67
C GLY A 692 -17.25 29.02 31.04
N THR A 693 -16.78 29.11 32.28
CA THR A 693 -15.78 30.11 32.70
C THR A 693 -14.37 29.68 32.29
N GLU A 694 -13.61 30.61 31.72
CA GLU A 694 -12.18 30.45 31.45
C GLU A 694 -11.37 31.16 32.54
N VAL A 695 -10.45 30.45 33.19
CA VAL A 695 -9.50 31.03 34.16
C VAL A 695 -8.09 30.93 33.59
N ILE A 696 -7.35 32.04 33.57
CA ILE A 696 -5.96 32.11 33.07
C ILE A 696 -5.02 32.38 34.24
N ILE A 697 -4.04 31.49 34.43
CA ILE A 697 -3.00 31.60 35.45
C ILE A 697 -1.66 31.88 34.76
N ASP A 698 -1.04 33.01 35.08
CA ASP A 698 0.25 33.41 34.54
C ASP A 698 1.38 33.11 35.54
N LEU A 699 2.15 32.04 35.29
CA LEU A 699 3.26 31.69 36.17
C LEU A 699 4.50 32.57 35.95
N GLY A 700 4.52 33.44 34.93
CA GLY A 700 5.55 34.45 34.75
C GLY A 700 5.50 35.54 35.83
N LYS A 701 4.41 35.58 36.60
CA LYS A 701 4.19 36.48 37.75
C LYS A 701 4.55 35.84 39.09
N LEU A 702 5.07 34.61 39.11
CA LEU A 702 5.51 33.99 40.35
C LEU A 702 6.75 34.69 40.94
N PRO A 703 6.96 34.62 42.28
CA PRO A 703 8.20 35.04 42.91
C PRO A 703 9.44 34.37 42.31
N ALA A 704 10.57 35.07 42.26
CA ALA A 704 11.79 34.64 41.56
C ALA A 704 12.34 33.27 42.04
N ASP A 705 12.19 32.93 43.31
CA ASP A 705 12.66 31.65 43.85
C ASP A 705 11.77 30.47 43.44
N LEU A 706 10.47 30.72 43.21
CA LEU A 706 9.54 29.76 42.63
C LEU A 706 9.68 29.68 41.09
N GLN A 707 10.08 30.76 40.43
CA GLN A 707 10.44 30.71 39.00
C GLN A 707 11.66 29.80 38.75
N LYS A 708 12.61 29.72 39.70
CA LYS A 708 13.72 28.76 39.62
C LYS A 708 13.25 27.32 39.73
N SER A 709 12.25 27.02 40.56
CA SER A 709 11.68 25.67 40.67
C SER A 709 10.87 25.26 39.44
N LEU A 710 10.36 26.24 38.68
CA LEU A 710 9.75 26.07 37.35
C LEU A 710 10.76 25.85 36.21
N ALA A 711 12.05 26.12 36.41
CA ALA A 711 13.08 25.79 35.43
C ALA A 711 13.27 24.26 35.28
N LEU A 712 12.87 23.51 36.30
CA LEU A 712 12.82 22.05 36.30
C LEU A 712 11.60 21.55 35.52
N PRO A 713 11.71 20.39 34.84
CA PRO A 713 10.58 19.77 34.15
C PRO A 713 9.50 19.31 35.14
N ARG A 714 8.47 20.15 35.37
CA ARG A 714 7.33 19.89 36.26
C ARG A 714 5.99 19.83 35.51
N PHE A 715 5.02 19.10 36.06
CA PHE A 715 3.67 18.90 35.55
C PHE A 715 2.67 19.67 36.42
N LEU A 716 1.70 20.37 35.82
CA LEU A 716 0.57 20.94 36.58
C LEU A 716 -0.54 19.90 36.69
N ARG A 717 -1.04 19.68 37.91
CA ARG A 717 -2.06 18.69 38.24
C ARG A 717 -3.19 19.32 39.05
N ALA A 718 -4.43 18.89 38.84
CA ALA A 718 -5.59 19.25 39.66
C ALA A 718 -6.54 18.05 39.79
N ASP A 719 -7.22 17.94 40.91
CA ASP A 719 -8.29 16.96 41.09
C ASP A 719 -9.61 17.68 40.77
N VAL A 720 -10.38 17.18 39.80
CA VAL A 720 -11.51 17.91 39.22
C VAL A 720 -12.83 17.18 39.43
N SER A 721 -13.83 17.87 39.99
CA SER A 721 -15.19 17.36 40.18
C SER A 721 -16.26 18.43 39.90
N LEU A 722 -17.54 18.04 39.92
CA LEU A 722 -18.67 18.98 39.95
C LEU A 722 -19.04 19.34 41.39
N ASP A 723 -19.62 20.52 41.57
CA ASP A 723 -20.25 20.89 42.84
C ASP A 723 -21.52 20.06 43.09
N GLU A 724 -21.87 19.83 44.36
CA GLU A 724 -22.96 18.94 44.76
C GLU A 724 -24.36 19.34 44.28
N ALA A 725 -24.59 20.61 43.91
CA ALA A 725 -25.88 21.07 43.39
C ALA A 725 -25.92 21.12 41.85
N SER A 726 -24.86 20.65 41.18
CA SER A 726 -24.89 20.43 39.73
C SER A 726 -25.83 19.25 39.40
N PRO A 727 -26.57 19.28 38.26
CA PRO A 727 -27.45 18.18 37.87
C PRO A 727 -26.71 16.83 37.74
N GLU A 728 -27.31 15.72 38.14
CA GLU A 728 -26.70 14.37 38.01
C GLU A 728 -26.39 14.00 36.55
N THR A 729 -27.09 14.60 35.59
CA THR A 729 -26.87 14.44 34.14
C THR A 729 -25.82 15.41 33.59
N ALA A 730 -25.34 16.36 34.39
CA ALA A 730 -24.30 17.30 34.00
C ALA A 730 -22.97 16.55 33.88
N SER A 731 -22.33 16.71 32.73
CA SER A 731 -21.00 16.20 32.47
C SER A 731 -20.20 17.34 31.88
N VAL A 732 -19.12 17.72 32.55
CA VAL A 732 -18.27 18.82 32.10
C VAL A 732 -16.90 18.26 31.74
N GLN A 733 -16.44 18.60 30.54
CA GLN A 733 -15.06 18.36 30.14
C GLN A 733 -14.20 19.48 30.69
N ALA A 734 -13.27 19.14 31.57
CA ALA A 734 -12.33 20.06 32.16
C ALA A 734 -11.00 20.01 31.38
N PHE A 735 -10.54 21.17 30.93
CA PHE A 735 -9.31 21.33 30.18
C PHE A 735 -8.32 22.15 31.01
N LEU A 736 -7.09 21.69 31.06
CA LEU A 736 -5.94 22.44 31.53
C LEU A 736 -5.07 22.69 30.27
N ILE A 737 -4.79 23.96 29.92
CA ILE A 737 -4.19 24.36 28.63
C ILE A 737 -2.96 25.25 28.85
N GLY A 738 -1.82 24.95 28.21
CA GLY A 738 -0.65 25.85 28.16
C GLY A 738 -0.76 26.95 27.09
N ALA A 739 -0.17 28.14 27.31
CA ALA A 739 -0.33 29.31 26.42
C ALA A 739 0.02 29.05 24.95
N THR A 740 -0.92 29.45 24.09
CA THR A 740 -0.85 29.41 22.62
C THR A 740 -0.54 28.02 22.04
N GLY A 741 -1.26 26.99 22.47
CA GLY A 741 -1.09 25.70 21.82
C GLY A 741 -1.82 24.47 22.35
N GLY A 742 -2.91 24.59 23.10
CA GLY A 742 -3.60 23.40 23.61
C GLY A 742 -5.04 23.27 23.13
N GLY A 743 -5.30 23.46 21.85
CA GLY A 743 -6.47 22.83 21.25
C GLY A 743 -5.99 21.54 20.59
N GLY A 744 -6.12 20.37 21.22
CA GLY A 744 -6.14 19.06 20.56
C GLY A 744 -5.16 17.97 21.02
N ASN A 745 -5.76 16.84 21.40
CA ASN A 745 -5.27 15.46 21.46
C ASN A 745 -4.04 15.10 22.33
N LEU A 746 -3.38 16.05 22.98
CA LEU A 746 -2.75 15.80 24.29
C LEU A 746 -3.65 16.24 25.45
N ALA A 747 -4.72 16.96 25.12
CA ALA A 747 -5.91 17.11 25.94
C ALA A 747 -6.95 16.10 25.43
N GLU A 748 -6.81 14.82 25.81
CA GLU A 748 -8.03 14.12 26.24
C GLU A 748 -8.64 14.97 27.37
N PRO A 749 -9.98 15.03 27.56
CA PRO A 749 -10.54 15.70 28.74
C PRO A 749 -9.74 15.22 29.95
N VAL A 750 -8.98 16.14 30.54
CA VAL A 750 -7.97 15.74 31.53
C VAL A 750 -8.67 15.16 32.77
N ALA A 751 -9.96 15.51 32.89
CA ALA A 751 -11.00 14.84 33.63
C ALA A 751 -12.34 15.02 32.87
N LYS A 752 -13.20 13.99 32.86
CA LYS A 752 -14.64 14.16 32.63
C LYS A 752 -15.30 14.31 34.00
N ALA A 753 -15.50 15.54 34.46
CA ALA A 753 -16.05 15.77 35.79
C ALA A 753 -17.53 15.34 35.83
N THR A 754 -17.81 14.34 36.67
CA THR A 754 -19.16 13.87 37.02
C THR A 754 -19.40 14.10 38.51
N LEU A 755 -20.66 14.17 38.93
CA LEU A 755 -21.02 14.38 40.33
C LEU A 755 -20.41 13.26 41.21
N GLY A 756 -19.59 13.62 42.20
CA GLY A 756 -19.05 12.69 43.21
C GLY A 756 -17.86 11.83 42.78
N ASP A 757 -17.25 12.04 41.61
CA ASP A 757 -16.07 11.27 41.13
C ASP A 757 -14.94 12.22 40.68
N PRO A 758 -13.96 12.56 41.56
CA PRO A 758 -12.87 13.45 41.23
C PRO A 758 -11.83 12.75 40.34
N LEU A 759 -11.63 13.27 39.13
CA LEU A 759 -10.62 12.77 38.19
C LEU A 759 -9.39 13.70 38.15
N ALA A 760 -8.19 13.11 38.05
CA ALA A 760 -6.94 13.86 38.05
C ALA A 760 -6.57 14.42 36.66
N ALA A 761 -6.64 15.73 36.51
CA ALA A 761 -6.18 16.47 35.35
C ALA A 761 -4.65 16.70 35.40
N GLN A 762 -3.87 16.33 34.37
CA GLN A 762 -2.42 16.57 34.22
C GLN A 762 -2.05 17.27 32.88
N ILE A 763 -1.18 18.30 32.93
CA ILE A 763 -0.47 18.82 31.73
C ILE A 763 1.00 18.42 31.76
N VAL A 764 1.47 17.87 30.65
CA VAL A 764 2.90 17.67 30.35
C VAL A 764 3.53 18.97 29.87
N HIS A 765 4.57 19.42 30.56
CA HIS A 765 5.32 20.62 30.18
C HIS A 765 5.96 20.47 28.78
N PRO A 766 5.90 21.48 27.89
CA PRO A 766 6.40 21.37 26.51
C PRO A 766 7.87 20.94 26.38
N ARG A 767 8.75 21.36 27.30
CA ARG A 767 10.16 20.88 27.32
C ARG A 767 10.28 19.37 27.59
N VAL A 768 9.40 18.80 28.40
CA VAL A 768 9.37 17.35 28.69
C VAL A 768 8.89 16.58 27.47
N ALA A 769 7.81 17.06 26.85
CA ALA A 769 7.29 16.49 25.61
C ALA A 769 8.33 16.57 24.47
N THR A 770 9.07 17.69 24.37
CA THR A 770 10.13 17.88 23.36
C THR A 770 11.27 16.89 23.57
N GLU A 771 11.71 16.70 24.82
CA GLU A 771 12.80 15.78 25.14
C GLU A 771 12.41 14.31 24.88
N GLN A 772 11.18 13.92 25.26
CA GLN A 772 10.66 12.58 24.94
C GLN A 772 10.47 12.36 23.43
N ALA A 773 9.97 13.37 22.70
CA ALA A 773 9.79 13.31 21.26
C ALA A 773 11.13 13.24 20.50
N ARG A 774 12.18 13.91 20.98
CA ARG A 774 13.52 13.87 20.41
C ARG A 774 14.09 12.45 20.45
N GLN A 775 14.05 11.80 21.60
CA GLN A 775 14.57 10.44 21.77
C GLN A 775 13.80 9.42 20.92
N ALA A 776 12.48 9.55 20.83
CA ALA A 776 11.66 8.75 19.93
C ALA A 776 11.98 9.03 18.44
N ALA A 777 12.26 10.29 18.07
CA ALA A 777 12.65 10.65 16.71
C ALA A 777 14.01 10.05 16.33
N GLU A 778 15.00 10.12 17.21
CA GLU A 778 16.33 9.52 17.00
C GLU A 778 16.23 8.00 16.84
N PHE A 779 15.43 7.34 17.68
CA PHE A 779 15.16 5.92 17.54
C PHE A 779 14.52 5.58 16.18
N ARG A 780 13.43 6.26 15.80
CA ARG A 780 12.73 6.03 14.52
C ARG A 780 13.55 6.38 13.29
N ALA A 781 14.48 7.33 13.42
CA ALA A 781 15.39 7.66 12.34
C ALA A 781 16.16 6.41 11.90
N LEU A 782 16.46 5.50 12.83
CA LEU A 782 17.20 4.27 12.54
C LEU A 782 16.31 3.03 12.43
N PHE A 783 15.25 2.96 13.24
CA PHE A 783 14.40 1.79 13.43
C PHE A 783 12.90 2.09 13.22
N PRO A 784 12.50 2.60 12.03
CA PRO A 784 11.09 2.77 11.75
C PRO A 784 10.39 1.39 11.79
N PRO A 785 9.16 1.29 12.33
CA PRO A 785 8.42 0.02 12.35
C PRO A 785 8.10 -0.46 10.94
N ALA A 786 7.84 0.49 10.03
CA ALA A 786 7.72 0.26 8.61
C ALA A 786 8.28 1.45 7.82
N VAL A 787 8.98 1.16 6.73
CA VAL A 787 9.44 2.13 5.72
C VAL A 787 8.38 2.37 4.63
N LEU A 788 7.36 1.49 4.59
CA LEU A 788 6.16 1.58 3.77
C LEU A 788 4.98 1.70 4.73
N PHE A 789 4.01 2.57 4.47
CA PHE A 789 2.73 2.44 5.17
C PHE A 789 1.72 1.73 4.28
N GLU A 790 1.20 0.61 4.75
CA GLU A 790 -0.05 0.08 4.25
C GLU A 790 -1.17 0.98 4.78
N PRO A 791 -1.86 1.81 3.97
CA PRO A 791 -1.87 1.73 2.51
C PRO A 791 -1.82 3.09 1.78
N ILE A 792 -1.23 3.09 0.59
CA ILE A 792 -1.71 3.93 -0.51
C ILE A 792 -3.10 3.36 -0.93
N ILE A 793 -4.13 3.53 -0.09
CA ILE A 793 -5.53 3.10 -0.29
C ILE A 793 -6.38 4.36 -0.45
N PRO A 794 -7.28 4.39 -1.45
CA PRO A 794 -8.33 5.40 -1.55
C PRO A 794 -9.12 5.42 -0.24
N ARG A 795 -9.11 6.54 0.46
CA ARG A 795 -9.92 6.68 1.67
C ARG A 795 -11.38 6.91 1.27
N ASP A 796 -12.13 5.83 1.21
CA ASP A 796 -13.60 5.88 1.32
C ASP A 796 -14.06 6.14 2.77
N ALA A 797 -13.15 6.53 3.66
CA ALA A 797 -13.46 6.89 5.03
C ALA A 797 -14.04 8.32 5.09
N GLN A 798 -15.31 8.43 5.49
CA GLN A 798 -15.92 9.70 5.90
C GLN A 798 -14.95 10.48 6.82
N GLY A 799 -14.53 11.68 6.40
CA GLY A 799 -13.70 12.58 7.21
C GLY A 799 -12.23 12.74 6.80
N SER A 800 -11.78 12.22 5.65
CA SER A 800 -10.44 12.53 5.10
C SER A 800 -10.47 13.67 4.08
N VAL A 801 -9.47 14.56 4.16
CA VAL A 801 -9.24 15.64 3.17
C VAL A 801 -8.38 15.16 1.99
N PHE A 802 -7.54 14.14 2.20
CA PHE A 802 -6.59 13.63 1.21
C PHE A 802 -6.95 12.21 0.76
N LEU A 803 -6.79 11.93 -0.54
CA LEU A 803 -6.99 10.61 -1.15
C LEU A 803 -5.75 9.70 -1.00
N TYR A 804 -4.58 10.24 -1.33
CA TYR A 804 -3.26 9.62 -1.25
C TYR A 804 -2.33 10.49 -0.40
N ARG A 805 -1.40 9.83 0.31
CA ARG A 805 -0.42 10.50 1.16
C ARG A 805 0.95 9.87 1.02
N ARG A 806 1.96 10.72 0.84
CA ARG A 806 3.36 10.31 0.75
C ARG A 806 4.00 10.22 2.15
N GLU A 807 4.39 9.02 2.54
CA GLU A 807 4.90 8.64 3.89
C GLU A 807 6.18 7.80 3.84
N ASP A 808 6.76 7.71 2.66
CA ASP A 808 7.93 6.90 2.32
C ASP A 808 9.26 7.61 2.62
N GLU A 809 9.27 8.64 3.48
CA GLU A 809 10.51 9.30 3.92
C GLU A 809 11.52 8.30 4.50
N PRO A 810 11.13 7.34 5.36
CA PRO A 810 12.09 6.39 5.89
C PRO A 810 12.68 5.50 4.80
N LEU A 811 11.88 5.08 3.80
CA LEU A 811 12.37 4.37 2.61
C LEU A 811 13.39 5.25 1.87
N ARG A 812 13.01 6.48 1.53
CA ARG A 812 13.83 7.46 0.79
C ARG A 812 15.19 7.69 1.44
N ARG A 813 15.23 7.81 2.76
CA ARG A 813 16.44 8.12 3.52
C ARG A 813 17.29 6.89 3.82
N LEU A 814 16.67 5.78 4.22
CA LEU A 814 17.40 4.60 4.72
C LEU A 814 17.76 3.61 3.63
N LEU A 815 16.97 3.48 2.57
CA LEU A 815 17.07 2.35 1.63
C LEU A 815 17.29 2.78 0.18
N LEU A 816 17.08 4.04 -0.17
CA LEU A 816 17.25 4.52 -1.53
C LEU A 816 18.55 5.32 -1.71
N ASP A 817 19.25 5.02 -2.80
CA ASP A 817 20.28 5.88 -3.40
C ASP A 817 19.63 7.00 -4.24
N GLU A 818 20.45 7.80 -4.93
CA GLU A 818 19.94 8.92 -5.73
C GLU A 818 19.03 8.47 -6.88
N ALA A 819 19.35 7.37 -7.54
CA ALA A 819 18.54 6.82 -8.63
C ALA A 819 17.19 6.32 -8.12
N GLY A 820 17.16 5.56 -7.02
CA GLY A 820 15.93 5.11 -6.39
C GLY A 820 15.06 6.27 -5.90
N ARG A 821 15.66 7.34 -5.38
CA ARG A 821 14.93 8.56 -4.97
C ARG A 821 14.27 9.25 -6.16
N ALA A 822 14.99 9.38 -7.28
CA ALA A 822 14.46 9.97 -8.50
C ALA A 822 13.33 9.12 -9.10
N GLU A 823 13.46 7.78 -9.09
CA GLU A 823 12.40 6.87 -9.54
C GLU A 823 11.16 6.99 -8.65
N LEU A 824 11.32 7.03 -7.32
CA LEU A 824 10.22 7.23 -6.37
C LEU A 824 9.53 8.58 -6.58
N ASP A 825 10.29 9.66 -6.76
CA ASP A 825 9.76 11.00 -7.04
C ASP A 825 8.96 11.04 -8.35
N ARG A 826 9.46 10.38 -9.40
CA ARG A 826 8.75 10.22 -10.68
C ARG A 826 7.41 9.50 -10.49
N LEU A 827 7.42 8.35 -9.80
CA LEU A 827 6.22 7.55 -9.57
C LEU A 827 5.14 8.28 -8.77
N TRP A 828 5.53 9.07 -7.76
CA TRP A 828 4.59 9.94 -7.04
C TRP A 828 4.04 11.06 -7.91
N SER A 829 4.91 11.70 -8.70
CA SER A 829 4.47 12.75 -9.62
C SER A 829 3.47 12.21 -10.65
N GLU A 830 3.66 10.98 -11.13
CA GLU A 830 2.69 10.30 -12.00
C GLU A 830 1.37 10.02 -11.29
N LEU A 831 1.39 9.53 -10.04
CA LEU A 831 0.17 9.28 -9.27
C LEU A 831 -0.61 10.58 -9.04
N GLU A 832 0.08 11.65 -8.63
CA GLU A 832 -0.52 12.96 -8.41
C GLU A 832 -1.17 13.50 -9.69
N PHE A 833 -0.47 13.38 -10.83
CA PHE A 833 -0.97 13.80 -12.15
C PHE A 833 -2.22 13.03 -12.60
N VAL A 834 -2.17 11.70 -12.51
CA VAL A 834 -3.26 10.82 -12.98
C VAL A 834 -4.49 10.89 -12.06
N SER A 835 -4.27 10.98 -10.75
CA SER A 835 -5.37 11.00 -9.77
C SER A 835 -6.09 12.34 -9.68
N GLU A 836 -5.44 13.44 -10.08
CA GLU A 836 -5.92 14.82 -9.90
C GLU A 836 -6.36 15.13 -8.45
N GLN A 837 -5.78 14.45 -7.46
CA GLN A 837 -6.16 14.63 -6.05
C GLN A 837 -6.07 16.09 -5.61
N ALA A 838 -5.09 16.83 -6.10
CA ALA A 838 -4.91 18.24 -5.76
C ALA A 838 -6.11 19.12 -6.15
N LEU A 839 -6.91 18.69 -7.14
CA LEU A 839 -8.17 19.35 -7.52
C LEU A 839 -9.37 18.85 -6.71
N ALA A 840 -9.35 17.59 -6.26
CA ALA A 840 -10.41 17.01 -5.41
C ALA A 840 -10.30 17.48 -3.94
N THR A 841 -9.08 17.72 -3.46
CA THR A 841 -8.77 18.08 -2.07
C THR A 841 -9.46 19.37 -1.60
N PRO A 842 -9.46 20.49 -2.36
CA PRO A 842 -10.22 21.69 -2.00
C PRO A 842 -11.72 21.45 -1.81
N ILE A 843 -12.34 20.61 -2.65
CA ILE A 843 -13.77 20.28 -2.60
C ILE A 843 -14.07 19.48 -1.33
N ALA A 844 -13.27 18.44 -1.07
CA ALA A 844 -13.38 17.63 0.14
C ALA A 844 -13.18 18.48 1.41
N TYR A 845 -12.21 19.39 1.38
CA TYR A 845 -11.92 20.35 2.44
C TYR A 845 -13.13 21.25 2.74
N GLU A 846 -13.77 21.84 1.72
CA GLU A 846 -14.94 22.69 1.91
C GLU A 846 -16.11 21.92 2.56
N GLY A 847 -16.41 20.71 2.07
CA GLY A 847 -17.45 19.86 2.65
C GLY A 847 -17.18 19.51 4.11
N LEU A 848 -15.92 19.26 4.46
CA LEU A 848 -15.49 18.97 5.83
C LEU A 848 -15.60 20.21 6.73
N VAL A 849 -15.20 21.40 6.27
CA VAL A 849 -15.40 22.67 6.99
C VAL A 849 -16.89 22.92 7.26
N GLN A 850 -17.76 22.68 6.28
CA GLN A 850 -19.22 22.84 6.44
C GLN A 850 -19.79 21.87 7.49
N TYR A 851 -19.32 20.61 7.50
CA TYR A 851 -19.72 19.61 8.51
C TYR A 851 -19.39 20.07 9.93
N TYR A 852 -18.18 20.59 10.17
CA TYR A 852 -17.74 21.03 11.51
C TYR A 852 -18.23 22.42 11.93
N ARG A 853 -18.97 23.15 11.07
CA ARG A 853 -19.50 24.48 11.37
C ARG A 853 -20.71 24.46 12.32
N LYS A 854 -21.34 23.29 12.54
CA LYS A 854 -22.45 23.12 13.52
C LYS A 854 -21.87 22.87 14.93
N PRO A 855 -22.30 23.62 15.96
CA PRO A 855 -21.68 23.57 17.29
C PRO A 855 -22.17 22.37 18.09
N ASN A 856 -21.39 21.29 18.07
CA ASN A 856 -21.47 20.21 19.06
C ASN A 856 -20.06 20.02 19.65
N ASP A 857 -19.97 19.66 20.93
CA ASP A 857 -18.83 19.94 21.82
C ASP A 857 -17.44 19.41 21.40
N GLY A 858 -17.35 18.49 20.45
CA GLY A 858 -16.06 18.05 19.86
C GLY A 858 -15.61 18.82 18.60
N ALA A 859 -16.53 19.53 17.93
CA ALA A 859 -16.31 20.13 16.61
C ALA A 859 -15.42 21.38 16.64
N ARG A 860 -15.41 22.15 17.73
CA ARG A 860 -14.63 23.39 17.84
C ARG A 860 -13.12 23.14 17.83
N ILE A 861 -12.64 22.06 18.45
CA ILE A 861 -11.22 21.71 18.47
C ILE A 861 -10.76 21.25 17.08
N MET A 862 -11.57 20.43 16.40
CA MET A 862 -11.30 20.00 15.03
C MET A 862 -11.22 21.20 14.06
N PHE A 863 -12.12 22.17 14.22
CA PHE A 863 -12.21 23.38 13.40
C PHE A 863 -10.91 24.21 13.39
N PHE A 864 -10.25 24.38 14.54
CA PHE A 864 -8.98 25.12 14.63
C PHE A 864 -7.87 24.53 13.77
N TYR A 865 -7.83 23.21 13.65
CA TYR A 865 -6.78 22.57 12.90
C TYR A 865 -7.05 22.49 11.40
N ILE A 866 -8.33 22.37 11.01
CA ILE A 866 -8.74 22.34 9.61
C ILE A 866 -8.33 23.66 8.92
N GLN A 867 -8.52 24.81 9.60
CA GLN A 867 -8.14 26.12 9.06
C GLN A 867 -6.64 26.27 8.72
N LEU A 868 -5.75 25.48 9.33
CA LEU A 868 -4.31 25.55 9.08
C LEU A 868 -3.89 24.98 7.72
N PHE A 869 -4.76 24.20 7.07
CA PHE A 869 -4.44 23.55 5.78
C PHE A 869 -4.91 24.35 4.58
N GLU A 870 -5.73 25.38 4.76
CA GLU A 870 -6.29 26.13 3.63
C GLU A 870 -5.18 26.70 2.73
N GLU A 871 -4.13 27.27 3.31
CA GLU A 871 -2.99 27.80 2.55
C GLU A 871 -2.15 26.69 1.89
N GLN A 872 -2.01 25.53 2.53
CA GLN A 872 -1.30 24.40 1.93
C GLN A 872 -2.06 23.81 0.76
N ILE A 873 -3.37 23.56 0.92
CA ILE A 873 -4.24 23.03 -0.13
C ILE A 873 -4.26 23.97 -1.34
N LYS A 874 -4.40 25.29 -1.11
CA LYS A 874 -4.33 26.29 -2.19
C LYS A 874 -2.97 26.29 -2.90
N ARG A 875 -1.87 26.10 -2.17
CA ARG A 875 -0.53 26.01 -2.76
C ARG A 875 -0.36 24.75 -3.60
N GLU A 876 -0.82 23.60 -3.11
CA GLU A 876 -0.76 22.31 -3.80
C GLU A 876 -1.64 22.32 -5.07
N GLU A 877 -2.88 22.83 -4.99
CA GLU A 877 -3.77 23.02 -6.13
C GLU A 877 -3.12 23.91 -7.20
N LYS A 878 -2.56 25.06 -6.80
CA LYS A 878 -1.88 25.99 -7.71
C LYS A 878 -0.65 25.36 -8.34
N ALA A 879 0.16 24.63 -7.56
CA ALA A 879 1.34 23.94 -8.06
C ALA A 879 0.96 22.84 -9.07
N PHE A 880 -0.12 22.12 -8.81
CA PHE A 880 -0.66 21.10 -9.70
C PHE A 880 -1.12 21.68 -11.04
N LEU A 881 -1.92 22.75 -11.01
CA LEU A 881 -2.36 23.44 -12.23
C LEU A 881 -1.17 23.97 -13.05
N ALA A 882 -0.14 24.50 -12.38
CA ALA A 882 1.09 24.91 -13.05
C ALA A 882 1.84 23.73 -13.68
N ALA A 883 1.90 22.58 -13.01
CA ALA A 883 2.50 21.36 -13.54
C ALA A 883 1.75 20.82 -14.76
N GLN A 884 0.41 20.86 -14.76
CA GLN A 884 -0.39 20.48 -15.94
C GLN A 884 -0.08 21.36 -17.15
N VAL A 885 0.03 22.69 -16.95
CA VAL A 885 0.40 23.62 -18.02
C VAL A 885 1.83 23.38 -18.52
N ALA A 886 2.78 23.12 -17.61
CA ALA A 886 4.17 22.84 -17.98
C ALA A 886 4.31 21.56 -18.82
N ALA A 887 3.53 20.52 -18.50
CA ALA A 887 3.55 19.24 -19.19
C ALA A 887 3.02 19.31 -20.64
N GLU A 888 2.17 20.29 -20.98
CA GLU A 888 1.53 20.36 -22.31
C GLU A 888 2.54 20.38 -23.46
N SER A 889 3.64 21.13 -23.32
CA SER A 889 4.69 21.21 -24.35
C SER A 889 5.33 19.85 -24.61
N ARG A 890 5.67 19.12 -23.54
CA ARG A 890 6.26 17.80 -23.61
C ARG A 890 5.29 16.78 -24.20
N HIS A 891 4.00 16.86 -23.89
CA HIS A 891 2.99 16.01 -24.52
C HIS A 891 2.98 16.18 -26.04
N LEU A 892 3.00 17.42 -26.54
CA LEU A 892 2.98 17.69 -27.98
C LEU A 892 4.26 17.22 -28.69
N GLU A 893 5.42 17.34 -28.05
CA GLU A 893 6.67 16.76 -28.57
C GLU A 893 6.56 15.23 -28.70
N GLU A 894 6.07 14.56 -27.67
CA GLU A 894 5.87 13.10 -27.68
C GLU A 894 4.79 12.67 -28.67
N LEU A 895 3.75 13.48 -28.90
CA LEU A 895 2.75 13.23 -29.95
C LEU A 895 3.38 13.26 -31.34
N LEU A 896 4.30 14.18 -31.59
CA LEU A 896 5.03 14.24 -32.86
C LEU A 896 5.98 13.04 -33.01
N ALA A 897 6.66 12.63 -31.93
CA ALA A 897 7.47 11.41 -31.94
C ALA A 897 6.62 10.14 -32.17
N PHE A 898 5.41 10.10 -31.60
CA PHE A 898 4.41 9.06 -31.87
C PHE A 898 3.98 9.07 -33.35
N ALA A 899 3.72 10.24 -33.93
CA ALA A 899 3.36 10.37 -35.34
C ALA A 899 4.48 9.90 -36.28
N VAL A 900 5.75 10.19 -35.97
CA VAL A 900 6.92 9.67 -36.71
C VAL A 900 6.98 8.13 -36.69
N ARG A 901 6.60 7.49 -35.57
CA ARG A 901 6.45 6.02 -35.50
C ARG A 901 5.25 5.52 -36.30
N ALA A 902 4.09 6.15 -36.11
CA ALA A 902 2.85 5.75 -36.75
C ALA A 902 2.92 5.85 -38.28
N TRP A 903 3.54 6.92 -38.80
CA TRP A 903 3.68 7.14 -40.24
C TRP A 903 4.95 6.50 -40.81
N ARG A 904 5.78 5.91 -39.94
CA ARG A 904 6.96 5.09 -40.29
C ARG A 904 8.05 5.84 -41.07
N ARG A 905 8.07 7.16 -40.93
CA ARG A 905 9.04 8.05 -41.58
C ARG A 905 9.16 9.38 -40.82
N PRO A 906 10.22 10.16 -41.05
CA PRO A 906 10.30 11.54 -40.58
C PRO A 906 9.11 12.38 -41.07
N LEU A 907 8.60 13.26 -40.20
CA LEU A 907 7.58 14.25 -40.57
C LEU A 907 8.22 15.42 -41.30
N ALA A 908 7.57 15.88 -42.38
CA ALA A 908 7.90 17.16 -42.98
C ALA A 908 7.46 18.34 -42.08
N ASP A 909 8.04 19.52 -42.28
CA ASP A 909 7.78 20.69 -41.42
C ASP A 909 6.32 21.15 -41.50
N ASP A 910 5.71 21.08 -42.68
CA ASP A 910 4.30 21.39 -42.91
C ASP A 910 3.38 20.35 -42.27
N GLU A 911 3.75 19.08 -42.26
CA GLU A 911 3.01 18.02 -41.57
C GLU A 911 3.05 18.18 -40.06
N ARG A 912 4.23 18.52 -39.52
CA ARG A 912 4.41 18.86 -38.10
C ARG A 912 3.50 20.03 -37.72
N GLU A 913 3.54 21.10 -38.50
CA GLU A 913 2.69 22.27 -38.27
C GLU A 913 1.20 21.97 -38.44
N ALA A 914 0.80 21.10 -39.37
CA ALA A 914 -0.59 20.71 -39.55
C ALA A 914 -1.16 19.97 -38.32
N ILE A 915 -0.39 19.04 -37.74
CA ILE A 915 -0.78 18.34 -36.51
C ILE A 915 -0.96 19.34 -35.37
N LEU A 916 0.03 20.21 -35.14
CA LEU A 916 -0.01 21.23 -34.08
C LEU A 916 -1.09 22.29 -34.32
N ALA A 917 -1.35 22.68 -35.56
CA ALA A 917 -2.41 23.62 -35.93
C ALA A 917 -3.79 23.05 -35.60
N SER A 918 -4.04 21.76 -35.85
CA SER A 918 -5.31 21.12 -35.49
C SER A 918 -5.55 21.15 -33.98
N TYR A 919 -4.52 20.85 -33.19
CA TYR A 919 -4.56 20.93 -31.74
C TYR A 919 -4.84 22.37 -31.26
N ARG A 920 -4.15 23.37 -31.84
CA ARG A 920 -4.37 24.79 -31.51
C ARG A 920 -5.78 25.23 -31.88
N SER A 921 -6.34 24.75 -32.99
CA SER A 921 -7.73 25.04 -33.40
C SER A 921 -8.72 24.53 -32.35
N ASP A 922 -8.58 23.27 -31.91
CA ASP A 922 -9.44 22.70 -30.87
C ASP A 922 -9.33 23.52 -29.56
N ARG A 923 -8.13 23.99 -29.19
CA ARG A 923 -7.92 24.85 -28.01
C ARG A 923 -8.62 26.22 -28.15
N ILE A 924 -8.61 26.81 -29.34
CA ILE A 924 -9.30 28.09 -29.63
C ILE A 924 -10.82 27.92 -29.56
N GLU A 925 -11.34 26.78 -30.00
CA GLU A 925 -12.77 26.43 -29.90
C GLU A 925 -13.23 26.10 -28.46
N GLY A 926 -12.31 26.13 -27.49
CA GLY A 926 -12.60 25.98 -26.07
C GLY A 926 -12.33 24.59 -25.50
N ALA A 927 -11.76 23.67 -26.28
CA ALA A 927 -11.33 22.38 -25.74
C ALA A 927 -10.18 22.57 -24.73
N LYS A 928 -10.24 21.82 -23.62
CA LYS A 928 -9.12 21.70 -22.68
C LYS A 928 -7.97 20.91 -23.32
N HIS A 929 -6.80 20.91 -22.67
CA HIS A 929 -5.62 20.21 -23.17
C HIS A 929 -5.87 18.72 -23.47
N ASP A 930 -6.39 17.96 -22.50
CA ASP A 930 -6.63 16.51 -22.64
C ASP A 930 -7.52 16.14 -23.86
N PRO A 931 -8.73 16.70 -24.04
CA PRO A 931 -9.55 16.37 -25.21
C PRO A 931 -8.94 16.84 -26.54
N ALA A 932 -8.27 18.00 -26.58
CA ALA A 932 -7.58 18.48 -27.79
C ALA A 932 -6.40 17.58 -28.17
N PHE A 933 -5.64 17.11 -27.17
CA PHE A 933 -4.55 16.15 -27.37
C PHE A 933 -5.04 14.84 -27.95
N ARG A 934 -6.10 14.25 -27.36
CA ARG A 934 -6.71 13.00 -27.85
C ARG A 934 -7.26 13.15 -29.26
N ALA A 935 -7.87 14.28 -29.58
CA ALA A 935 -8.36 14.56 -30.92
C ALA A 935 -7.20 14.65 -31.93
N ALA A 936 -6.08 15.30 -31.59
CA ALA A 936 -4.89 15.33 -32.43
C ALA A 936 -4.27 13.93 -32.63
N LEU A 937 -4.19 13.12 -31.57
CA LEU A 937 -3.74 11.73 -31.64
C LEU A 937 -4.64 10.87 -32.54
N ALA A 938 -5.97 11.02 -32.42
CA ALA A 938 -6.92 10.32 -33.29
C ALA A 938 -6.78 10.74 -34.77
N ARG A 939 -6.44 12.01 -35.05
CA ARG A 939 -6.15 12.48 -36.42
C ARG A 939 -4.87 11.84 -36.98
N VAL A 940 -3.83 11.68 -36.16
CA VAL A 940 -2.60 10.96 -36.56
C VAL A 940 -2.91 9.51 -36.95
N LEU A 941 -3.74 8.81 -36.17
CA LEU A 941 -4.16 7.42 -36.41
C LEU A 941 -5.26 7.28 -37.48
N SER A 942 -5.86 8.38 -37.93
CA SER A 942 -6.80 8.39 -39.06
C SER A 942 -6.13 8.82 -40.37
N SER A 943 -4.85 9.19 -40.32
CA SER A 943 -4.11 9.69 -41.47
C SER A 943 -3.90 8.59 -42.52
N PRO A 944 -3.97 8.90 -43.82
CA PRO A 944 -3.56 7.97 -44.88
C PRO A 944 -2.14 7.42 -44.67
N TRP A 945 -1.24 8.22 -44.08
CA TRP A 945 0.12 7.78 -43.76
C TRP A 945 0.20 6.69 -42.70
N PHE A 946 -0.81 6.57 -41.83
CA PHE A 946 -0.92 5.45 -40.90
C PHE A 946 -1.66 4.28 -41.55
N LEU A 947 -2.79 4.54 -42.19
CA LEU A 947 -3.69 3.51 -42.75
C LEU A 947 -3.11 2.78 -43.97
N TYR A 948 -2.18 3.41 -44.70
CA TYR A 948 -1.60 2.87 -45.91
C TYR A 948 -0.08 2.77 -45.84
N ARG A 949 0.45 1.80 -46.59
CA ARG A 949 1.87 1.70 -46.93
C ARG A 949 2.10 2.51 -48.20
N VAL A 950 2.29 3.81 -48.02
CA VAL A 950 2.51 4.76 -49.11
C VAL A 950 3.98 4.71 -49.54
N GLU A 951 4.20 4.61 -50.84
CA GLU A 951 5.53 4.67 -51.45
C GLU A 951 5.54 5.75 -52.53
N GLN A 952 6.67 6.43 -52.70
CA GLN A 952 6.81 7.50 -53.67
C GLN A 952 7.09 6.95 -55.07
N PRO A 953 6.24 7.27 -56.06
CA PRO A 953 6.47 6.84 -57.43
C PRO A 953 7.72 7.54 -58.01
N ALA A 954 8.37 6.86 -58.97
CA ALA A 954 9.48 7.45 -59.70
C ALA A 954 9.05 8.68 -60.52
N THR A 955 9.91 9.68 -60.60
CA THR A 955 9.73 10.84 -61.48
C THR A 955 10.11 10.49 -62.92
N GLY A 956 9.43 9.50 -63.52
CA GLY A 956 9.68 9.09 -64.90
C GLY A 956 9.10 7.71 -65.27
N PRO A 957 9.34 7.23 -66.50
CA PRO A 957 8.85 5.93 -66.98
C PRO A 957 9.69 4.74 -66.48
N HIS A 958 10.77 4.99 -65.74
CA HIS A 958 11.66 3.96 -65.21
C HIS A 958 11.38 3.73 -63.73
N TRP A 959 11.48 2.48 -63.28
CA TRP A 959 11.43 2.14 -61.87
C TRP A 959 12.62 2.75 -61.11
N GLN A 960 12.44 3.00 -59.81
CA GLN A 960 13.50 3.49 -58.92
C GLN A 960 13.58 2.61 -57.67
N PRO A 961 14.76 2.47 -57.02
CA PRO A 961 14.84 1.88 -55.70
C PRO A 961 13.97 2.64 -54.70
N VAL A 962 13.31 1.91 -53.82
CA VAL A 962 12.59 2.53 -52.68
C VAL A 962 13.58 3.23 -51.74
N SER A 963 13.09 4.25 -51.05
CA SER A 963 13.84 4.94 -50.00
C SER A 963 14.15 4.02 -48.82
N GLY A 964 15.09 4.44 -47.97
CA GLY A 964 15.43 3.71 -46.76
C GLY A 964 14.25 3.48 -45.81
N ASP A 965 13.37 4.47 -45.67
CA ASP A 965 12.17 4.39 -44.82
C ASP A 965 11.12 3.42 -45.40
N GLU A 966 10.94 3.43 -46.72
CA GLU A 966 10.07 2.48 -47.42
C GLU A 966 10.62 1.06 -47.35
N LEU A 967 11.94 0.87 -47.50
CA LEU A 967 12.60 -0.43 -47.34
C LEU A 967 12.45 -0.95 -45.91
N THR A 968 12.60 -0.07 -44.92
CA THR A 968 12.39 -0.36 -43.50
C THR A 968 10.97 -0.85 -43.24
N THR A 969 9.98 -0.15 -43.79
CA THR A 969 8.57 -0.54 -43.71
C THR A 969 8.31 -1.87 -44.42
N ARG A 970 8.85 -2.08 -45.62
CA ARG A 970 8.71 -3.35 -46.35
C ARG A 970 9.25 -4.52 -45.55
N LEU A 971 10.45 -4.37 -44.97
CA LEU A 971 11.09 -5.41 -44.17
C LEU A 971 10.30 -5.72 -42.90
N SER A 972 9.82 -4.71 -42.17
CA SER A 972 9.06 -4.91 -40.93
C SER A 972 7.72 -5.60 -41.19
N PHE A 973 6.95 -5.18 -42.18
CA PHE A 973 5.67 -5.81 -42.49
C PHE A 973 5.84 -7.21 -43.10
N LEU A 974 6.94 -7.47 -43.80
CA LEU A 974 7.24 -8.81 -44.30
C LEU A 974 7.48 -9.80 -43.16
N LEU A 975 8.28 -9.42 -42.15
CA LEU A 975 8.74 -10.32 -41.09
C LEU A 975 7.83 -10.31 -39.85
N TRP A 976 7.30 -9.16 -39.49
CA TRP A 976 6.59 -8.93 -38.23
C TRP A 976 5.12 -8.57 -38.40
N ASP A 977 4.66 -8.37 -39.64
CA ASP A 977 3.29 -7.92 -39.94
C ASP A 977 2.90 -6.65 -39.15
N SER A 978 3.89 -5.77 -38.92
CA SER A 978 3.77 -4.60 -38.05
C SER A 978 4.79 -3.50 -38.40
N ILE A 979 4.70 -2.38 -37.69
CA ILE A 979 5.58 -1.23 -37.83
C ILE A 979 7.06 -1.57 -37.49
N PRO A 980 8.03 -0.87 -38.10
CA PRO A 980 9.43 -1.02 -37.75
C PRO A 980 9.71 -0.46 -36.35
N ASP A 981 10.63 -1.09 -35.62
CA ASP A 981 11.09 -0.57 -34.33
C ASP A 981 12.12 0.57 -34.49
N ASP A 982 12.46 1.20 -33.37
CA ASP A 982 13.35 2.37 -33.37
C ASP A 982 14.73 2.06 -33.96
N GLU A 983 15.31 0.90 -33.64
CA GLU A 983 16.62 0.49 -34.17
C GLU A 983 16.60 0.35 -35.70
N LEU A 984 15.56 -0.28 -36.26
CA LEU A 984 15.46 -0.44 -37.71
C LEU A 984 15.27 0.92 -38.41
N ARG A 985 14.43 1.80 -37.83
CA ARG A 985 14.21 3.16 -38.37
C ARG A 985 15.47 4.03 -38.32
N GLU A 986 16.27 3.94 -37.26
CA GLU A 986 17.55 4.65 -37.16
C GLU A 986 18.55 4.22 -38.25
N LYS A 987 18.44 2.98 -38.73
CA LYS A 987 19.28 2.42 -39.80
C LYS A 987 18.71 2.61 -41.21
N ALA A 988 17.53 3.20 -41.37
CA ALA A 988 16.83 3.33 -42.64
C ALA A 988 17.73 3.86 -43.78
N ALA A 989 18.49 4.93 -43.54
CA ALA A 989 19.35 5.56 -44.54
C ALA A 989 20.49 4.66 -45.08
N LYS A 990 20.84 3.58 -44.37
CA LYS A 990 21.90 2.64 -44.74
C LYS A 990 21.37 1.23 -44.98
N LEU A 991 20.06 1.03 -44.93
CA LEU A 991 19.45 -0.29 -44.97
C LEU A 991 19.62 -0.96 -46.35
N ASN A 992 19.94 -0.19 -47.39
CA ASN A 992 20.33 -0.67 -48.70
C ASN A 992 21.75 -1.30 -48.74
N GLU A 993 22.58 -1.08 -47.72
CA GLU A 993 23.89 -1.73 -47.60
C GLU A 993 23.71 -3.20 -47.19
N PRO A 994 24.23 -4.18 -47.95
CA PRO A 994 23.99 -5.61 -47.68
C PRO A 994 24.36 -6.06 -46.27
N ALA A 995 25.44 -5.52 -45.70
CA ALA A 995 25.86 -5.86 -44.35
C ALA A 995 24.87 -5.37 -43.28
N VAL A 996 24.30 -4.17 -43.46
CA VAL A 996 23.30 -3.59 -42.54
C VAL A 996 21.98 -4.34 -42.66
N MET A 997 21.58 -4.68 -43.89
CA MET A 997 20.41 -5.52 -44.18
C MET A 997 20.52 -6.90 -43.50
N GLU A 998 21.65 -7.58 -43.68
CA GLU A 998 21.87 -8.90 -43.08
C GLU A 998 21.87 -8.85 -41.55
N GLU A 999 22.53 -7.84 -40.96
CA GLU A 999 22.54 -7.61 -39.52
C GLU A 999 21.12 -7.45 -38.97
N GLN A 1000 20.31 -6.57 -39.58
CA GLN A 1000 18.95 -6.32 -39.15
C GLN A 1000 18.04 -7.53 -39.40
N LEU A 1001 18.14 -8.20 -40.54
CA LEU A 1001 17.39 -9.43 -40.81
C LEU A 1001 17.65 -10.50 -39.73
N ARG A 1002 18.92 -10.78 -39.41
CA ARG A 1002 19.27 -11.78 -38.38
C ARG A 1002 18.78 -11.40 -36.99
N ARG A 1003 18.74 -10.10 -36.66
CA ARG A 1003 18.15 -9.60 -35.41
C ARG A 1003 16.65 -9.83 -35.41
N MET A 1004 15.97 -9.40 -36.48
CA MET A 1004 14.52 -9.46 -36.59
C MET A 1004 13.98 -10.89 -36.59
N LEU A 1005 14.70 -11.83 -37.21
CA LEU A 1005 14.38 -13.26 -37.20
C LEU A 1005 14.37 -13.89 -35.80
N LYS A 1006 14.99 -13.25 -34.80
CA LYS A 1006 15.01 -13.73 -33.41
C LYS A 1006 13.96 -13.06 -32.52
N ASP A 1007 13.23 -12.08 -33.06
CA ASP A 1007 12.21 -11.34 -32.33
C ASP A 1007 10.91 -12.16 -32.27
N ALA A 1008 10.19 -12.07 -31.14
CA ALA A 1008 8.92 -12.77 -30.95
C ALA A 1008 7.85 -12.39 -32.00
N ARG A 1009 7.97 -11.20 -32.60
CA ARG A 1009 7.08 -10.73 -33.67
C ARG A 1009 7.20 -11.54 -34.97
N MET A 1010 8.25 -12.36 -35.15
CA MET A 1010 8.34 -13.30 -36.29
C MET A 1010 7.17 -14.26 -36.41
N ARG A 1011 6.47 -14.48 -35.30
CA ARG A 1011 5.23 -15.22 -35.28
C ARG A 1011 4.18 -14.66 -36.26
N GLY A 1012 4.14 -13.34 -36.48
CA GLY A 1012 3.20 -12.71 -37.41
C GLY A 1012 3.35 -13.25 -38.84
N MET A 1013 4.58 -13.40 -39.32
CA MET A 1013 4.85 -14.02 -40.62
C MET A 1013 4.41 -15.50 -40.66
N ALA A 1014 4.66 -16.26 -39.60
CA ALA A 1014 4.22 -17.66 -39.54
C ALA A 1014 2.69 -17.81 -39.55
N GLU A 1015 1.97 -16.90 -38.87
CA GLU A 1015 0.50 -16.88 -38.84
C GLU A 1015 -0.10 -16.41 -40.17
N GLU A 1016 0.34 -15.25 -40.68
CA GLU A 1016 -0.30 -14.65 -41.85
C GLU A 1016 0.20 -15.22 -43.17
N PHE A 1017 1.50 -15.54 -43.30
CA PHE A 1017 2.01 -16.19 -44.50
C PHE A 1017 1.91 -17.71 -44.38
N GLY A 1018 2.52 -18.30 -43.35
CA GLY A 1018 2.64 -19.76 -43.21
C GLY A 1018 1.29 -20.48 -43.12
N ALA A 1019 0.39 -20.02 -42.24
CA ALA A 1019 -0.91 -20.69 -42.07
C ALA A 1019 -1.86 -20.47 -43.27
N ARG A 1020 -1.78 -19.34 -43.97
CA ARG A 1020 -2.55 -19.12 -45.21
C ARG A 1020 -2.02 -19.95 -46.37
N TRP A 1021 -0.69 -20.04 -46.51
CA TRP A 1021 -0.04 -20.88 -47.52
C TRP A 1021 -0.45 -22.35 -47.37
N LEU A 1022 -0.59 -22.84 -46.12
CA LEU A 1022 -1.11 -24.17 -45.83
C LEU A 1022 -2.65 -24.30 -45.89
N GLY A 1023 -3.39 -23.20 -46.04
CA GLY A 1023 -4.86 -23.20 -46.01
C GLY A 1023 -5.47 -23.53 -44.64
N VAL A 1024 -4.73 -23.36 -43.55
CA VAL A 1024 -5.16 -23.69 -42.17
C VAL A 1024 -5.45 -22.46 -41.30
N ARG A 1025 -5.31 -21.23 -41.83
CA ARG A 1025 -5.54 -19.98 -41.09
C ARG A 1025 -6.92 -19.89 -40.44
N ASP A 1026 -7.95 -20.40 -41.12
CA ASP A 1026 -9.36 -20.37 -40.67
C ASP A 1026 -9.78 -21.67 -39.97
N PHE A 1027 -8.83 -22.52 -39.55
CA PHE A 1027 -9.13 -23.80 -38.92
C PHE A 1027 -10.04 -23.67 -37.69
N VAL A 1028 -9.81 -22.64 -36.86
CA VAL A 1028 -10.57 -22.42 -35.62
C VAL A 1028 -12.03 -22.02 -35.89
N THR A 1029 -12.28 -21.26 -36.97
CA THR A 1029 -13.60 -20.76 -37.35
C THR A 1029 -14.38 -21.73 -38.25
N ASN A 1030 -13.71 -22.75 -38.79
CA ASN A 1030 -14.33 -23.76 -39.64
C ASN A 1030 -15.09 -24.81 -38.80
N HIS A 1031 -16.37 -24.56 -38.52
CA HIS A 1031 -17.24 -25.35 -37.63
C HIS A 1031 -17.70 -26.72 -38.18
N GLY A 1032 -16.95 -27.34 -39.11
CA GLY A 1032 -17.39 -28.54 -39.83
C GLY A 1032 -17.49 -29.83 -39.01
N ARG A 1033 -17.08 -29.85 -37.74
CA ARG A 1033 -17.04 -31.09 -36.93
C ARG A 1033 -18.19 -31.19 -35.94
N ASN A 1034 -18.96 -32.27 -36.05
CA ASN A 1034 -20.02 -32.59 -35.09
C ASN A 1034 -19.41 -33.10 -33.77
N LEU A 1035 -19.42 -32.25 -32.75
CA LEU A 1035 -18.88 -32.55 -31.42
C LEU A 1035 -19.58 -33.74 -30.73
N LYS A 1036 -20.79 -34.14 -31.18
CA LYS A 1036 -21.44 -35.37 -30.69
C LYS A 1036 -20.75 -36.64 -31.17
N HIS A 1037 -20.13 -36.62 -32.36
CA HIS A 1037 -19.43 -37.77 -32.93
C HIS A 1037 -17.94 -37.79 -32.59
N PHE A 1038 -17.37 -36.64 -32.21
CA PHE A 1038 -15.96 -36.49 -31.86
C PHE A 1038 -15.79 -35.74 -30.53
N PRO A 1039 -16.19 -36.35 -29.40
CA PRO A 1039 -16.16 -35.69 -28.09
C PRO A 1039 -14.73 -35.35 -27.62
N GLU A 1040 -13.71 -36.05 -28.12
CA GLU A 1040 -12.28 -35.81 -27.87
C GLU A 1040 -11.79 -34.48 -28.51
N PHE A 1041 -12.51 -33.94 -29.49
CA PHE A 1041 -12.18 -32.67 -30.16
C PHE A 1041 -12.60 -31.48 -29.30
N THR A 1042 -11.91 -31.30 -28.17
CA THR A 1042 -12.13 -30.20 -27.24
C THR A 1042 -11.61 -28.87 -27.78
N PRO A 1043 -12.05 -27.72 -27.25
CA PRO A 1043 -11.46 -26.41 -27.60
C PRO A 1043 -9.94 -26.38 -27.43
N ALA A 1044 -9.40 -26.99 -26.38
CA ALA A 1044 -7.96 -27.07 -26.16
C ALA A 1044 -7.23 -27.85 -27.28
N VAL A 1045 -7.80 -28.96 -27.75
CA VAL A 1045 -7.24 -29.73 -28.88
C VAL A 1045 -7.35 -28.95 -30.18
N ARG A 1046 -8.49 -28.29 -30.44
CA ARG A 1046 -8.66 -27.41 -31.60
C ARG A 1046 -7.61 -26.31 -31.63
N ASP A 1047 -7.42 -25.62 -30.52
CA ASP A 1047 -6.50 -24.49 -30.42
C ASP A 1047 -5.04 -24.97 -30.55
N ALA A 1048 -4.70 -26.13 -29.98
CA ALA A 1048 -3.38 -26.75 -30.16
C ALA A 1048 -3.10 -27.17 -31.61
N LEU A 1049 -4.09 -27.73 -32.31
CA LEU A 1049 -3.96 -28.10 -33.74
C LEU A 1049 -3.83 -26.87 -34.65
N ALA A 1050 -4.47 -25.74 -34.30
CA ALA A 1050 -4.28 -24.48 -35.00
C ALA A 1050 -2.88 -23.89 -34.76
N GLU A 1051 -2.35 -24.09 -33.55
CA GLU A 1051 -1.07 -23.55 -33.09
C GLU A 1051 0.15 -24.30 -33.64
N GLU A 1052 0.04 -25.62 -33.84
CA GLU A 1052 1.11 -26.48 -34.34
C GLU A 1052 1.76 -25.97 -35.65
N PRO A 1053 1.01 -25.71 -36.75
CA PRO A 1053 1.62 -25.24 -38.00
C PRO A 1053 2.29 -23.88 -37.83
N VAL A 1054 1.73 -22.98 -37.01
CA VAL A 1054 2.33 -21.66 -36.73
C VAL A 1054 3.68 -21.82 -36.03
N ARG A 1055 3.75 -22.67 -35.00
CA ARG A 1055 5.01 -22.94 -34.28
C ARG A 1055 6.05 -23.61 -35.15
N PHE A 1056 5.63 -24.56 -35.99
CA PHE A 1056 6.51 -25.24 -36.93
C PHE A 1056 7.14 -24.23 -37.90
N PHE A 1057 6.34 -23.36 -38.51
CA PHE A 1057 6.84 -22.32 -39.41
C PHE A 1057 7.75 -21.32 -38.70
N ALA A 1058 7.38 -20.87 -37.51
CA ALA A 1058 8.20 -19.96 -36.73
C ALA A 1058 9.57 -20.60 -36.40
N ASP A 1059 9.61 -21.85 -35.93
CA ASP A 1059 10.87 -22.56 -35.65
C ASP A 1059 11.71 -22.75 -36.93
N MET A 1060 11.08 -23.08 -38.05
CA MET A 1060 11.74 -23.24 -39.34
C MET A 1060 12.42 -21.93 -39.78
N LEU A 1061 11.72 -20.79 -39.69
CA LEU A 1061 12.24 -19.47 -40.07
C LEU A 1061 13.33 -18.98 -39.11
N VAL A 1062 13.12 -19.11 -37.80
CA VAL A 1062 14.06 -18.63 -36.77
C VAL A 1062 15.38 -19.39 -36.82
N ASN A 1063 15.33 -20.70 -37.10
CA ASN A 1063 16.51 -21.58 -37.12
C ASN A 1063 17.05 -21.88 -38.53
N ASP A 1064 16.55 -21.21 -39.57
CA ASP A 1064 16.98 -21.41 -40.96
C ASP A 1064 16.95 -22.90 -41.38
N ARG A 1065 15.85 -23.59 -41.05
CA ARG A 1065 15.70 -25.02 -41.36
C ARG A 1065 15.20 -25.22 -42.79
N PRO A 1066 15.60 -26.31 -43.46
CA PRO A 1066 15.05 -26.66 -44.76
C PRO A 1066 13.56 -27.00 -44.67
N VAL A 1067 12.83 -26.75 -45.76
CA VAL A 1067 11.40 -27.11 -45.92
C VAL A 1067 11.21 -28.63 -46.13
N ALA A 1068 12.30 -29.37 -46.35
CA ALA A 1068 12.31 -30.77 -46.82
C ALA A 1068 12.37 -31.81 -45.70
#